data_AF-A0AAX6LBU7-F1
#
_entry.id   AF-A0AAX6LBU7-F1
#
_cell.length_a   1.000
_cell.length_b   1.000
_cell.length_c   1.000
_cell.angle_alpha   90.00
_cell.angle_beta   90.00
_cell.angle_gamma   90.00
#
_symmetry.space_group_name_H-M   'P 1'
#
loop_
_entity.id
_entity.type
_entity.pdbx_description
1 polymer ?
#
loop_
_entity_poly.entity_id
_entity_poly.type
_entity_poly.pdbx_seq_one_letter_code
_entity_poly.pdbx_strand_id
1 'polypeptide(L)'
;MFVNKFFINKQNGIRPNAINSWLLWGIVVLALLGGSGWTLAHPLIGQAADKTQTYTQSFQNTTTTLSGDAVEANMYFIKMDYWQVKKVTINLNFQVSQLTNRETSDITLSLNGTKFESFRPRNQTGLQTKTVNVPLRLLQGENQLKISGQIVTKAGDKGSQRIQTPANWLTIYSGANANFTYQLKAPTTAIKSFYAHFSGTDTIANANSVIILPAQATNGELTAGMYALTGEARTITTENNQIPVTTADTTAAKNADYRLVIATYAHLPKSLKRQIKPSELAQRAVIKTVYHDGHHALIVTARTAQLLQKASRFIANQELMQETTASTKTISAQTATYTSEVRNGGTTQLTTSDDYLTGANHQSSTYFVSLPVDRTNANGSKIRIHFRYAKNLDFKRSLVTVYVNDKALGSKRLTAANADDDELTVSLPKGQALGHDFTIRVAFDLELPGKTATNNAQTPWALIRSNSEATIKSQPVADLLLTNYPYLFLKNDTFNQLAVVRPSRLNADDYQTLTNIFNLIGTYAKSNTGQIKFYTHRPSSTVLKNSNVIAFGTPQQNAFIRALNSKLYFKYNRHFTGFVSNEKLSIEKTYGQNIGTVQLLRSPYNSHSGLLVVTAAKSSDVYRASTQINFQRNIAQYQGDAIVVDHDNNHNDYRFKKHATVKNQTTVKTVVQKNSKLVLYLGIAVLIMVLILIAGFLIIRKNGLLERRDDHHE
;
A
#
# COMPACT_ATOMS: atom_id res chain seq x y z
N MET A 1 11.35 51.72 -24.09
CA MET A 1 10.57 50.58 -24.62
C MET A 1 9.76 50.00 -23.47
N PHE A 2 8.44 50.02 -23.68
CA PHE A 2 7.29 49.75 -22.82
C PHE A 2 7.49 49.42 -21.32
N VAL A 3 7.26 50.48 -20.55
CA VAL A 3 6.82 50.53 -19.15
C VAL A 3 5.29 50.44 -19.14
N ASN A 4 4.66 49.80 -18.15
CA ASN A 4 3.30 50.17 -17.78
C ASN A 4 3.14 50.34 -16.27
N LYS A 5 2.70 51.55 -15.90
CA LYS A 5 2.49 52.07 -14.54
C LYS A 5 0.98 52.13 -14.27
N PHE A 6 0.62 51.77 -13.04
CA PHE A 6 -0.46 52.28 -12.15
C PHE A 6 -1.84 52.65 -12.71
N PHE A 7 -2.90 52.23 -12.01
CA PHE A 7 -3.80 53.17 -11.30
C PHE A 7 -4.62 52.47 -10.20
N ILE A 8 -4.68 53.12 -9.04
CA ILE A 8 -5.59 52.91 -7.91
C ILE A 8 -6.86 53.72 -8.19
N ASN A 9 -8.06 53.23 -7.87
CA ASN A 9 -9.14 54.12 -7.41
C ASN A 9 -10.15 53.46 -6.45
N LYS A 10 -10.69 54.31 -5.58
CA LYS A 10 -11.43 54.10 -4.33
C LYS A 10 -12.88 53.61 -4.46
N GLN A 11 -13.36 53.15 -3.31
CA GLN A 11 -14.72 52.83 -2.85
C GLN A 11 -15.81 53.85 -3.23
N ASN A 12 -17.04 53.34 -3.43
CA ASN A 12 -18.27 54.03 -3.09
C ASN A 12 -19.24 53.06 -2.41
N GLY A 13 -19.71 53.43 -1.22
CA GLY A 13 -20.75 52.73 -0.48
C GLY A 13 -22.14 53.22 -0.85
N ILE A 14 -23.14 52.36 -0.67
CA ILE A 14 -24.57 52.73 -0.65
C ILE A 14 -25.17 52.14 0.63
N ARG A 15 -25.93 53.00 1.33
CA ARG A 15 -26.57 52.79 2.63
C ARG A 15 -27.75 51.79 2.57
N PRO A 16 -28.08 51.12 3.69
CA PRO A 16 -29.29 50.31 3.82
C PRO A 16 -30.52 51.19 4.12
N ASN A 17 -31.61 50.96 3.39
CA ASN A 17 -32.91 51.58 3.64
C ASN A 17 -33.76 50.73 4.61
N ALA A 18 -34.40 51.45 5.53
CA ALA A 18 -35.33 50.95 6.52
C ALA A 18 -36.63 50.42 5.89
N ILE A 19 -37.10 49.25 6.34
CA ILE A 19 -38.48 48.80 6.18
C ILE A 19 -39.00 48.23 7.50
N ASN A 20 -39.77 49.10 8.16
CA ASN A 20 -41.04 48.92 8.86
C ASN A 20 -41.29 47.72 9.81
N SER A 21 -41.50 48.07 11.08
CA SER A 21 -41.68 47.25 12.28
C SER A 21 -43.13 46.80 12.55
N TRP A 22 -43.90 46.45 11.52
CA TRP A 22 -45.34 46.12 11.64
C TRP A 22 -45.74 44.73 11.11
N LEU A 23 -44.77 43.81 10.97
CA LEU A 23 -45.01 42.42 10.52
C LEU A 23 -44.58 41.36 11.55
N LEU A 24 -44.25 41.78 12.77
CA LEU A 24 -43.78 40.93 13.87
C LEU A 24 -44.84 40.58 14.92
N TRP A 25 -46.10 41.01 14.75
CA TRP A 25 -47.19 40.76 15.71
C TRP A 25 -48.31 39.82 15.22
N GLY A 26 -48.17 39.24 14.02
CA GLY A 26 -49.19 38.34 13.44
C GLY A 26 -48.95 36.83 13.63
N ILE A 27 -47.76 36.41 14.08
CA ILE A 27 -47.39 34.97 14.15
C ILE A 27 -47.32 34.44 15.59
N VAL A 28 -47.44 35.31 16.60
CA VAL A 28 -47.30 34.93 18.02
C VAL A 28 -48.62 34.44 18.65
N VAL A 29 -49.77 34.57 17.99
CA VAL A 29 -51.09 34.28 18.59
C VAL A 29 -51.74 32.97 18.10
N LEU A 30 -51.19 32.29 17.09
CA LEU A 30 -51.75 31.04 16.54
C LEU A 30 -51.05 29.74 17.02
N ALA A 31 -50.06 29.83 17.90
CA ALA A 31 -49.35 28.67 18.44
C ALA A 31 -49.66 28.36 19.92
N LEU A 32 -50.65 29.01 20.52
CA LEU A 32 -50.98 28.91 21.95
C LEU A 32 -52.24 28.09 22.28
N LEU A 33 -52.84 27.37 21.33
CA LEU A 33 -54.02 26.53 21.59
C LEU A 33 -53.91 25.17 20.89
N GLY A 34 -53.42 24.16 21.61
CA GLY A 34 -53.36 22.78 21.13
C GLY A 34 -52.60 21.88 22.10
N GLY A 35 -53.25 21.51 23.22
CA GLY A 35 -52.65 20.74 24.30
C GLY A 35 -52.50 19.23 24.03
N SER A 36 -51.67 18.64 24.90
CA SER A 36 -51.68 17.25 25.38
C SER A 36 -51.50 16.11 24.35
N GLY A 37 -50.25 15.63 24.26
CA GLY A 37 -49.91 14.31 23.76
C GLY A 37 -48.51 13.92 24.23
N TRP A 38 -48.41 13.27 25.39
CA TRP A 38 -47.16 12.69 25.86
C TRP A 38 -46.83 11.47 25.00
N THR A 39 -45.86 11.61 24.09
CA THR A 39 -45.13 10.47 23.53
C THR A 39 -43.63 10.75 23.66
N LEU A 40 -42.91 9.76 24.19
CA LEU A 40 -41.47 9.79 24.42
C LEU A 40 -40.75 9.91 23.06
N ALA A 41 -40.42 11.14 22.68
CA ALA A 41 -39.55 11.42 21.55
C ALA A 41 -38.11 11.06 21.93
N HIS A 42 -37.61 9.97 21.35
CA HIS A 42 -36.19 9.69 21.26
C HIS A 42 -35.46 10.89 20.65
N PRO A 43 -34.24 11.26 21.10
CA PRO A 43 -33.52 12.39 20.51
C PRO A 43 -33.25 12.07 19.04
N LEU A 44 -33.88 12.86 18.16
CA LEU A 44 -33.61 12.85 16.74
C LEU A 44 -32.13 13.15 16.53
N ILE A 45 -31.45 12.17 15.95
CA ILE A 45 -30.12 12.27 15.36
C ILE A 45 -30.11 13.52 14.48
N GLY A 46 -29.07 14.35 14.66
CA GLY A 46 -28.93 15.64 14.00
C GLY A 46 -29.19 15.56 12.50
N GLN A 47 -29.86 16.60 11.98
CA GLN A 47 -30.06 16.79 10.54
C GLN A 47 -28.69 16.71 9.85
N ALA A 48 -28.48 15.64 9.09
CA ALA A 48 -27.36 15.56 8.16
C ALA A 48 -27.52 16.73 7.17
N ALA A 49 -26.45 17.50 6.99
CA ALA A 49 -26.43 18.56 6.00
C ALA A 49 -26.80 17.99 4.63
N ASP A 50 -27.82 18.57 4.00
CA ASP A 50 -28.33 18.24 2.66
C ASP A 50 -27.34 18.65 1.53
N LYS A 51 -26.04 18.74 1.87
CA LYS A 51 -24.98 19.24 1.02
C LYS A 51 -24.48 18.12 0.13
N THR A 52 -24.77 18.26 -1.16
CA THR A 52 -24.18 17.41 -2.19
C THR A 52 -22.65 17.55 -2.20
N GLN A 53 -21.96 16.42 -2.18
CA GLN A 53 -20.51 16.31 -2.25
C GLN A 53 -20.08 15.59 -3.53
N THR A 54 -18.80 15.71 -3.87
CA THR A 54 -18.20 15.02 -5.00
C THR A 54 -16.91 14.34 -4.58
N TYR A 55 -16.63 13.18 -5.20
CA TYR A 55 -15.38 12.46 -5.02
C TYR A 55 -14.93 11.84 -6.33
N THR A 56 -13.65 11.99 -6.66
CA THR A 56 -13.05 11.40 -7.86
C THR A 56 -12.15 10.25 -7.45
N GLN A 57 -12.50 9.05 -7.91
CA GLN A 57 -11.69 7.85 -7.73
C GLN A 57 -10.94 7.55 -9.03
N SER A 58 -9.62 7.70 -9.00
CA SER A 58 -8.76 7.26 -10.10
C SER A 58 -8.77 5.74 -10.22
N PHE A 59 -8.80 5.22 -11.44
CA PHE A 59 -8.55 3.81 -11.67
C PHE A 59 -7.06 3.51 -11.53
N GLN A 60 -6.73 2.31 -11.06
CA GLN A 60 -5.35 1.85 -10.88
C GLN A 60 -4.67 1.43 -12.20
N ASN A 61 -5.22 1.83 -13.35
CA ASN A 61 -4.70 1.42 -14.65
C ASN A 61 -3.45 2.22 -15.03
N THR A 62 -2.47 1.52 -15.59
CA THR A 62 -1.38 2.16 -16.34
C THR A 62 -1.82 2.44 -17.77
N THR A 63 -1.11 3.36 -18.44
CA THR A 63 -1.28 3.55 -19.89
C THR A 63 -0.99 2.24 -20.61
N THR A 64 -1.98 1.71 -21.33
CA THR A 64 -1.93 0.38 -21.94
C THR A 64 -2.42 0.47 -23.38
N THR A 65 -1.68 -0.13 -24.31
CA THR A 65 -2.09 -0.25 -25.71
C THR A 65 -2.58 -1.67 -25.97
N LEU A 66 -3.82 -1.77 -26.42
CA LEU A 66 -4.49 -3.00 -26.83
C LEU A 66 -4.46 -3.03 -28.36
N SER A 67 -3.97 -4.13 -28.95
CA SER A 67 -3.86 -4.30 -30.40
C SER A 67 -4.62 -5.53 -30.87
N GLY A 68 -5.18 -5.46 -32.08
CA GLY A 68 -6.00 -6.50 -32.67
C GLY A 68 -7.41 -6.02 -33.02
N ASP A 69 -8.19 -6.92 -33.62
CA ASP A 69 -9.53 -6.60 -34.10
C ASP A 69 -10.51 -6.41 -32.94
N ALA A 70 -10.34 -7.16 -31.85
CA ALA A 70 -11.06 -6.99 -30.59
C ALA A 70 -10.10 -6.54 -29.49
N VAL A 71 -10.52 -5.56 -28.70
CA VAL A 71 -9.75 -5.02 -27.57
C VAL A 71 -10.58 -5.12 -26.30
N GLU A 72 -9.95 -5.49 -25.19
CA GLU A 72 -10.60 -5.60 -23.89
C GLU A 72 -9.70 -5.11 -22.76
N ALA A 73 -10.28 -4.39 -21.79
CA ALA A 73 -9.64 -3.99 -20.55
C ALA A 73 -10.64 -3.97 -19.38
N ASN A 74 -10.14 -4.26 -18.19
CA ASN A 74 -10.92 -4.21 -16.95
C ASN A 74 -10.37 -3.14 -16.00
N MET A 75 -11.26 -2.45 -15.31
CA MET A 75 -10.97 -1.42 -14.30
C MET A 75 -11.89 -1.63 -13.11
N TYR A 76 -11.47 -1.19 -11.92
CA TYR A 76 -12.22 -1.40 -10.68
C TYR A 76 -12.38 -0.12 -9.88
N PHE A 77 -13.52 0.03 -9.22
CA PHE A 77 -13.81 1.17 -8.34
C PHE A 77 -14.84 0.79 -7.26
N ILE A 78 -14.89 1.56 -6.18
CA ILE A 78 -15.65 1.23 -4.97
C ILE A 78 -16.62 2.36 -4.65
N LYS A 79 -17.86 1.98 -4.31
CA LYS A 79 -18.88 2.87 -3.76
C LYS A 79 -18.92 2.67 -2.25
N MET A 80 -18.82 3.76 -1.49
CA MET A 80 -19.01 3.69 -0.04
C MET A 80 -20.49 3.49 0.33
N ASP A 81 -20.78 2.62 1.29
CA ASP A 81 -22.16 2.27 1.69
C ASP A 81 -22.95 3.45 2.29
N TYR A 82 -22.23 4.38 2.92
CA TYR A 82 -22.78 5.59 3.51
C TYR A 82 -23.02 6.71 2.47
N TRP A 83 -22.66 6.51 1.21
CA TRP A 83 -23.01 7.42 0.13
C TRP A 83 -24.43 7.17 -0.38
N GLN A 84 -25.29 8.17 -0.28
CA GLN A 84 -26.48 8.28 -1.09
C GLN A 84 -26.12 8.89 -2.44
N VAL A 85 -25.64 8.02 -3.34
CA VAL A 85 -25.18 8.40 -4.68
C VAL A 85 -26.32 8.99 -5.51
N LYS A 86 -26.10 10.18 -6.08
CA LYS A 86 -27.01 10.88 -6.99
C LYS A 86 -26.55 10.79 -8.44
N LYS A 87 -25.24 10.70 -8.69
CA LYS A 87 -24.66 10.58 -10.02
C LYS A 87 -23.30 9.89 -9.96
N VAL A 88 -23.01 9.08 -10.97
CA VAL A 88 -21.66 8.57 -11.23
C VAL A 88 -21.33 8.79 -12.70
N THR A 89 -20.14 9.30 -12.98
CA THR A 89 -19.62 9.40 -14.36
C THR A 89 -18.27 8.75 -14.49
N ILE A 90 -18.06 7.98 -15.55
CA ILE A 90 -16.73 7.48 -15.93
C ILE A 90 -16.10 8.44 -16.92
N ASN A 91 -14.87 8.86 -16.68
CA ASN A 91 -14.05 9.60 -17.63
C ASN A 91 -12.97 8.66 -18.18
N LEU A 92 -13.01 8.43 -19.50
CA LEU A 92 -12.04 7.62 -20.21
C LEU A 92 -11.15 8.52 -21.06
N ASN A 93 -9.84 8.37 -20.89
CA ASN A 93 -8.82 8.99 -21.74
C ASN A 93 -8.23 7.91 -22.64
N PHE A 94 -8.39 8.04 -23.94
CA PHE A 94 -8.02 6.99 -24.89
C PHE A 94 -7.53 7.56 -26.22
N GLN A 95 -6.82 6.75 -26.99
CA GLN A 95 -6.44 7.05 -28.37
C GLN A 95 -6.61 5.78 -29.20
N VAL A 96 -6.99 5.95 -30.46
CA VAL A 96 -7.02 4.85 -31.42
C VAL A 96 -6.13 5.18 -32.60
N SER A 97 -5.77 4.16 -33.37
CA SER A 97 -4.97 4.28 -34.59
C SER A 97 -5.41 5.40 -35.52
N GLN A 98 -4.44 6.09 -36.11
CA GLN A 98 -4.66 7.11 -37.14
C GLN A 98 -5.33 6.50 -38.39
N LEU A 99 -5.18 5.18 -38.59
CA LEU A 99 -5.74 4.44 -39.72
C LEU A 99 -7.16 3.90 -39.44
N THR A 100 -7.71 4.10 -38.23
CA THR A 100 -9.01 3.55 -37.80
C THR A 100 -10.15 4.00 -38.72
N ASN A 101 -10.92 3.03 -39.23
CA ASN A 101 -12.22 3.22 -39.85
C ASN A 101 -13.26 3.51 -38.75
N ARG A 102 -13.73 4.76 -38.71
CA ARG A 102 -14.59 5.28 -37.65
C ARG A 102 -16.05 4.83 -37.74
N GLU A 103 -16.50 4.35 -38.90
CA GLU A 103 -17.88 3.86 -39.07
C GLU A 103 -18.07 2.48 -38.45
N THR A 104 -16.99 1.69 -38.45
CA THR A 104 -16.99 0.26 -38.13
C THR A 104 -16.17 -0.08 -36.90
N SER A 105 -15.64 0.94 -36.20
CA SER A 105 -14.97 0.77 -34.93
C SER A 105 -15.84 1.33 -33.79
N ASP A 106 -15.93 0.58 -32.71
CA ASP A 106 -16.76 0.90 -31.56
C ASP A 106 -16.10 0.48 -30.24
N ILE A 107 -16.52 1.14 -29.17
CA ILE A 107 -16.13 0.86 -27.80
C ILE A 107 -17.41 0.73 -26.98
N THR A 108 -17.55 -0.38 -26.26
CA THR A 108 -18.63 -0.71 -25.35
C THR A 108 -18.13 -0.75 -23.91
N LEU A 109 -18.89 -0.15 -23.00
CA LEU A 109 -18.68 -0.21 -21.58
C LEU A 109 -19.72 -1.13 -20.93
N SER A 110 -19.25 -1.98 -20.04
CA SER A 110 -20.09 -2.80 -19.17
C SER A 110 -19.67 -2.65 -17.71
N LEU A 111 -20.66 -2.68 -16.82
CA LEU A 111 -20.45 -2.61 -15.39
C LEU A 111 -21.02 -3.87 -14.75
N ASN A 112 -20.19 -4.59 -13.98
CA ASN A 112 -20.59 -5.81 -13.28
C ASN A 112 -21.26 -6.82 -14.24
N GLY A 113 -20.67 -6.99 -15.44
CA GLY A 113 -21.18 -7.86 -16.50
C GLY A 113 -22.32 -7.29 -17.36
N THR A 114 -22.92 -6.14 -16.99
CA THR A 114 -24.03 -5.54 -17.74
C THR A 114 -23.57 -4.39 -18.64
N LYS A 115 -23.74 -4.51 -19.96
CA LYS A 115 -23.44 -3.45 -20.94
C LYS A 115 -24.38 -2.26 -20.76
N PHE A 116 -23.86 -1.03 -20.81
CA PHE A 116 -24.67 0.18 -20.59
C PHE A 116 -24.38 1.37 -21.52
N GLU A 117 -23.23 1.41 -22.20
CA GLU A 117 -22.89 2.45 -23.17
C GLU A 117 -22.09 1.84 -24.31
N SER A 118 -22.37 2.24 -25.55
CA SER A 118 -21.50 2.00 -26.71
C SER A 118 -21.31 3.29 -27.48
N PHE A 119 -20.09 3.57 -27.92
CA PHE A 119 -19.77 4.78 -28.69
C PHE A 119 -18.68 4.53 -29.73
N ARG A 120 -18.66 5.39 -30.75
CA ARG A 120 -17.61 5.40 -31.77
C ARG A 120 -16.52 6.42 -31.42
N PRO A 121 -15.23 6.11 -31.64
CA PRO A 121 -14.15 7.10 -31.51
C PRO A 121 -14.38 8.34 -32.39
N ARG A 122 -14.07 9.54 -31.90
CA ARG A 122 -14.23 10.79 -32.67
C ARG A 122 -13.26 10.84 -33.85
N ASN A 123 -13.61 11.61 -34.87
CA ASN A 123 -12.78 11.86 -36.05
C ASN A 123 -11.66 12.89 -35.75
N GLN A 124 -10.76 12.54 -34.83
CA GLN A 124 -9.58 13.34 -34.47
C GLN A 124 -8.40 12.42 -34.17
N THR A 125 -7.19 12.89 -34.47
CA THR A 125 -5.94 12.22 -34.09
C THR A 125 -5.55 12.58 -32.65
N GLY A 126 -4.71 11.76 -32.03
CA GLY A 126 -4.23 12.00 -30.67
C GLY A 126 -5.24 11.63 -29.58
N LEU A 127 -5.01 12.17 -28.38
CA LEU A 127 -5.76 11.88 -27.17
C LEU A 127 -7.24 12.30 -27.31
N GLN A 128 -8.14 11.41 -26.92
CA GLN A 128 -9.57 11.64 -26.86
C GLN A 128 -10.07 11.39 -25.43
N THR A 129 -11.09 12.13 -25.02
CA THR A 129 -11.77 11.94 -23.74
C THR A 129 -13.26 11.70 -23.96
N LYS A 130 -13.82 10.70 -23.27
CA LYS A 130 -15.26 10.42 -23.23
C LYS A 130 -15.71 10.33 -21.78
N THR A 131 -16.70 11.15 -21.43
CA THR A 131 -17.42 11.06 -20.16
C THR A 131 -18.74 10.32 -20.38
N VAL A 132 -19.05 9.36 -19.51
CA VAL A 132 -20.25 8.53 -19.60
C VAL A 132 -20.98 8.50 -18.26
N ASN A 133 -22.30 8.66 -18.25
CA ASN A 133 -23.12 8.49 -17.05
C ASN A 133 -23.33 6.99 -16.77
N VAL A 134 -23.09 6.56 -15.53
CA VAL A 134 -23.36 5.19 -15.12
C VAL A 134 -24.80 5.07 -14.60
N PRO A 135 -25.60 4.12 -15.09
CA PRO A 135 -26.92 3.84 -14.51
C PRO A 135 -26.77 3.37 -13.06
N LEU A 136 -27.33 4.11 -12.10
CA LEU A 136 -27.15 3.84 -10.67
C LEU A 136 -27.64 2.44 -10.23
N ARG A 137 -28.59 1.85 -10.96
CA ARG A 137 -29.09 0.49 -10.72
C ARG A 137 -28.05 -0.62 -10.92
N LEU A 138 -26.96 -0.33 -11.66
CA LEU A 138 -25.88 -1.29 -11.92
C LEU A 138 -24.77 -1.21 -10.86
N LEU A 139 -24.81 -0.18 -10.01
CA LEU A 139 -23.76 0.13 -9.05
C LEU A 139 -23.87 -0.76 -7.81
N GLN A 140 -22.78 -1.48 -7.51
CA GLN A 140 -22.59 -2.31 -6.32
C GLN A 140 -21.59 -1.65 -5.36
N GLY A 141 -21.25 -2.32 -4.25
CA GLY A 141 -20.20 -1.84 -3.33
C GLY A 141 -18.83 -1.83 -4.02
N GLU A 142 -18.41 -2.99 -4.55
CA GLU A 142 -17.27 -3.13 -5.45
C GLU A 142 -17.78 -3.22 -6.90
N ASN A 143 -17.08 -2.58 -7.83
CA ASN A 143 -17.53 -2.52 -9.22
C ASN A 143 -16.40 -2.83 -10.20
N GLN A 144 -16.69 -3.69 -11.17
CA GLN A 144 -15.84 -3.96 -12.33
C GLN A 144 -16.39 -3.26 -13.57
N LEU A 145 -15.64 -2.29 -14.08
CA LEU A 145 -15.84 -1.68 -15.38
C LEU A 145 -15.05 -2.45 -16.44
N LYS A 146 -15.74 -3.09 -17.38
CA LYS A 146 -15.13 -3.73 -18.54
C LYS A 146 -15.33 -2.87 -19.78
N ILE A 147 -14.22 -2.55 -20.43
CA ILE A 147 -14.14 -1.81 -21.70
C ILE A 147 -13.84 -2.86 -22.77
N SER A 148 -14.73 -3.01 -23.73
CA SER A 148 -14.53 -3.89 -24.88
C SER A 148 -14.71 -3.08 -26.17
N GLY A 149 -14.06 -3.42 -27.26
CA GLY A 149 -14.31 -2.72 -28.52
C GLY A 149 -13.78 -3.46 -29.72
N GLN A 150 -14.23 -3.03 -30.90
CA GLN A 150 -13.67 -3.45 -32.16
C GLN A 150 -12.93 -2.26 -32.79
N ILE A 151 -11.62 -2.39 -33.03
CA ILE A 151 -10.83 -1.35 -33.71
C ILE A 151 -10.38 -1.87 -35.05
N VAL A 152 -10.87 -1.26 -36.12
CA VAL A 152 -10.61 -1.73 -37.48
C VAL A 152 -10.03 -0.58 -38.28
N THR A 153 -8.90 -0.78 -38.97
CA THR A 153 -8.37 0.20 -39.92
C THR A 153 -9.15 0.22 -41.24
N LYS A 154 -9.10 1.34 -41.97
CA LYS A 154 -9.65 1.42 -43.33
C LYS A 154 -8.93 0.41 -44.23
N ALA A 155 -9.69 -0.43 -44.94
CA ALA A 155 -9.14 -1.22 -46.03
C ALA A 155 -8.72 -0.27 -47.16
N GLY A 156 -7.63 -0.59 -47.87
CA GLY A 156 -7.35 0.06 -49.15
C GLY A 156 -8.49 -0.19 -50.14
N ASP A 157 -8.58 0.63 -51.21
CA ASP A 157 -9.70 0.76 -52.17
C ASP A 157 -10.16 -0.49 -52.96
N LYS A 158 -9.81 -1.70 -52.54
CA LYS A 158 -10.26 -2.95 -53.16
C LYS A 158 -10.68 -3.90 -52.05
N GLY A 159 -11.93 -4.38 -52.11
CA GLY A 159 -12.65 -5.24 -51.16
C GLY A 159 -11.92 -6.48 -50.64
N SER A 160 -10.77 -6.24 -50.01
CA SER A 160 -9.88 -7.21 -49.39
C SER A 160 -10.39 -7.41 -47.98
N GLN A 161 -10.42 -8.66 -47.55
CA GLN A 161 -10.77 -9.03 -46.18
C GLN A 161 -10.01 -8.14 -45.18
N ARG A 162 -10.69 -7.67 -44.14
CA ARG A 162 -10.05 -6.91 -43.04
C ARG A 162 -8.99 -7.81 -42.42
N ILE A 163 -7.73 -7.62 -42.77
CA ILE A 163 -6.61 -8.34 -42.16
C ILE A 163 -6.34 -7.65 -40.83
N GLN A 164 -6.29 -8.42 -39.75
CA GLN A 164 -5.81 -7.93 -38.46
C GLN A 164 -4.38 -7.41 -38.64
N THR A 165 -4.17 -6.12 -38.42
CA THR A 165 -2.84 -5.51 -38.49
C THR A 165 -2.43 -4.98 -37.11
N PRO A 166 -1.12 -4.84 -36.84
CA PRO A 166 -0.65 -4.09 -35.68
C PRO A 166 -1.16 -2.65 -35.63
N ALA A 167 -1.68 -2.11 -36.74
CA ALA A 167 -2.30 -0.80 -36.80
C ALA A 167 -3.76 -0.77 -36.31
N ASN A 168 -4.36 -1.92 -35.95
CA ASN A 168 -5.62 -1.99 -35.21
C ASN A 168 -5.31 -1.87 -33.72
N TRP A 169 -5.43 -0.68 -33.13
CA TRP A 169 -5.11 -0.50 -31.71
C TRP A 169 -5.92 0.59 -31.01
N LEU A 170 -6.13 0.37 -29.71
CA LEU A 170 -6.71 1.27 -28.72
C LEU A 170 -5.72 1.42 -27.56
N THR A 171 -5.24 2.63 -27.31
CA THR A 171 -4.51 2.97 -26.09
C THR A 171 -5.48 3.55 -25.08
N ILE A 172 -5.49 3.02 -23.87
CA ILE A 172 -6.19 3.58 -22.72
C ILE A 172 -5.14 4.20 -21.80
N TYR A 173 -5.23 5.51 -21.57
CA TYR A 173 -4.24 6.24 -20.76
C TYR A 173 -4.53 6.11 -19.27
N SER A 174 -3.48 6.22 -18.46
CA SER A 174 -3.60 6.47 -17.02
C SER A 174 -4.37 7.77 -16.76
N GLY A 175 -5.08 7.83 -15.63
CA GLY A 175 -5.88 9.00 -15.24
C GLY A 175 -7.36 8.93 -15.64
N ALA A 176 -7.79 7.82 -16.23
CA ALA A 176 -9.21 7.48 -16.27
C ALA A 176 -9.75 7.35 -14.83
N ASN A 177 -11.01 7.73 -14.61
CA ASN A 177 -11.56 7.83 -13.26
C ASN A 177 -13.09 7.69 -13.20
N ALA A 178 -13.60 7.40 -12.01
CA ALA A 178 -15.01 7.46 -11.65
C ALA A 178 -15.27 8.69 -10.76
N ASN A 179 -16.15 9.59 -11.20
CA ASN A 179 -16.61 10.72 -10.41
C ASN A 179 -17.96 10.40 -9.78
N PHE A 180 -18.04 10.52 -8.47
CA PHE A 180 -19.25 10.40 -7.70
C PHE A 180 -19.79 11.77 -7.33
N THR A 181 -21.11 11.88 -7.34
CA THR A 181 -21.87 12.96 -6.70
C THR A 181 -22.85 12.30 -5.74
N TYR A 182 -22.79 12.66 -4.46
CA TYR A 182 -23.53 11.95 -3.41
C TYR A 182 -23.88 12.88 -2.25
N GLN A 183 -24.79 12.41 -1.40
CA GLN A 183 -25.03 12.96 -0.07
C GLN A 183 -24.58 11.94 0.98
N LEU A 184 -24.08 12.40 2.12
CA LEU A 184 -23.65 11.54 3.20
C LEU A 184 -24.85 11.13 4.06
N LYS A 185 -25.00 9.81 4.29
CA LYS A 185 -25.84 9.32 5.38
C LYS A 185 -25.11 9.57 6.69
N ALA A 186 -25.79 10.07 7.72
CA ALA A 186 -25.18 10.23 9.03
C ALA A 186 -24.73 8.88 9.61
N PRO A 187 -23.59 8.81 10.32
CA PRO A 187 -23.18 7.59 11.01
C PRO A 187 -24.17 7.26 12.13
N THR A 188 -24.48 5.98 12.28
CA THR A 188 -25.18 5.46 13.45
C THR A 188 -24.24 5.40 14.66
N THR A 189 -24.77 5.01 15.82
CA THR A 189 -23.94 4.77 17.01
C THR A 189 -23.14 3.47 16.95
N ALA A 190 -23.23 2.65 15.89
CA ALA A 190 -22.46 1.42 15.80
C ALA A 190 -20.96 1.70 15.53
N ILE A 191 -20.06 0.94 16.15
CA ILE A 191 -18.60 1.03 15.89
C ILE A 191 -18.30 0.83 14.40
N LYS A 192 -18.93 -0.16 13.74
CA LYS A 192 -18.79 -0.37 12.30
C LYS A 192 -19.20 0.84 11.45
N SER A 193 -20.19 1.60 11.92
CA SER A 193 -20.68 2.79 11.23
C SER A 193 -19.73 3.96 11.37
N PHE A 194 -19.15 4.16 12.56
CA PHE A 194 -18.06 5.12 12.74
C PHE A 194 -16.87 4.76 11.85
N TYR A 195 -16.46 3.48 11.90
CA TYR A 195 -15.30 2.98 11.15
C TYR A 195 -15.44 3.22 9.65
N ALA A 196 -16.59 2.86 9.06
CA ALA A 196 -16.84 3.07 7.64
C ALA A 196 -16.63 4.53 7.19
N HIS A 197 -17.07 5.50 7.99
CA HIS A 197 -16.89 6.91 7.67
C HIS A 197 -15.45 7.39 7.95
N PHE A 198 -14.86 6.96 9.07
CA PHE A 198 -13.50 7.32 9.46
C PHE A 198 -12.45 6.82 8.46
N SER A 199 -12.59 5.59 7.97
CA SER A 199 -11.71 4.98 6.96
C SER A 199 -12.16 5.30 5.53
N GLY A 200 -13.18 6.15 5.37
CA GLY A 200 -13.77 6.51 4.09
C GLY A 200 -12.81 7.24 3.16
N THR A 201 -12.75 6.86 1.89
CA THR A 201 -11.78 7.45 0.94
C THR A 201 -12.02 8.94 0.71
N ASP A 202 -13.28 9.38 0.73
CA ASP A 202 -13.65 10.79 0.68
C ASP A 202 -13.32 11.52 1.97
N THR A 203 -13.63 10.93 3.11
CA THR A 203 -13.37 11.51 4.43
C THR A 203 -11.87 11.76 4.62
N ILE A 204 -11.03 10.79 4.23
CA ILE A 204 -9.57 10.90 4.28
C ILE A 204 -9.06 11.95 3.29
N ALA A 205 -9.55 11.95 2.04
CA ALA A 205 -9.15 12.92 1.03
C ALA A 205 -9.52 14.36 1.40
N ASN A 206 -10.62 14.55 2.12
CA ASN A 206 -11.06 15.85 2.63
C ASN A 206 -10.45 16.22 3.99
N ALA A 207 -9.49 15.43 4.51
CA ALA A 207 -8.86 15.63 5.81
C ALA A 207 -9.84 15.68 7.00
N ASN A 208 -10.94 14.93 6.92
CA ASN A 208 -12.01 14.87 7.93
C ASN A 208 -11.84 13.73 8.96
N SER A 209 -10.73 12.98 8.90
CA SER A 209 -10.38 11.91 9.83
C SER A 209 -9.07 12.20 10.55
N VAL A 210 -9.04 12.04 11.87
CA VAL A 210 -7.82 12.23 12.69
C VAL A 210 -7.68 11.17 13.78
N ILE A 211 -6.44 10.83 14.13
CA ILE A 211 -6.12 10.08 15.34
C ILE A 211 -5.58 11.07 16.38
N ILE A 212 -6.23 11.16 17.54
CA ILE A 212 -5.86 12.06 18.62
C ILE A 212 -5.22 11.26 19.75
N LEU A 213 -4.00 11.66 20.12
CA LEU A 213 -3.27 11.17 21.28
C LEU A 213 -3.11 12.30 22.34
N PRO A 214 -2.80 11.97 23.61
CA PRO A 214 -2.46 12.98 24.61
C PRO A 214 -1.30 13.86 24.17
N ALA A 215 -1.26 15.12 24.58
CA ALA A 215 -0.20 16.06 24.18
C ALA A 215 1.22 15.59 24.56
N GLN A 216 1.35 14.89 25.68
CA GLN A 216 2.56 14.16 26.07
C GLN A 216 2.24 12.68 26.20
N ALA A 217 1.95 12.02 25.07
CA ALA A 217 1.63 10.61 25.05
C ALA A 217 2.78 9.78 25.65
N THR A 218 2.43 8.80 26.47
CA THR A 218 3.38 7.80 26.98
C THR A 218 3.85 6.87 25.86
N ASN A 219 4.94 6.13 26.07
CA ASN A 219 5.39 5.11 25.12
C ASN A 219 4.29 4.06 24.84
N GLY A 220 3.46 3.77 25.85
CA GLY A 220 2.30 2.88 25.71
C GLY A 220 1.23 3.43 24.78
N GLU A 221 0.90 4.71 24.93
CA GLU A 221 -0.10 5.41 24.10
C GLU A 221 0.38 5.66 22.67
N LEU A 222 1.67 6.00 22.49
CA LEU A 222 2.27 6.06 21.15
C LEU A 222 2.21 4.71 20.45
N THR A 223 2.56 3.63 21.14
CA THR A 223 2.47 2.27 20.59
C THR A 223 1.03 1.94 20.17
N ALA A 224 0.05 2.25 21.02
CA ALA A 224 -1.37 2.07 20.73
C ALA A 224 -1.83 2.89 19.52
N GLY A 225 -1.43 4.17 19.45
CA GLY A 225 -1.71 5.06 18.32
C GLY A 225 -1.13 4.56 17.01
N MET A 226 0.10 4.05 17.01
CA MET A 226 0.73 3.53 15.79
C MET A 226 0.11 2.21 15.33
N TYR A 227 -0.35 1.34 16.25
CA TYR A 227 -1.14 0.17 15.83
C TYR A 227 -2.43 0.59 15.14
N ALA A 228 -3.15 1.56 15.68
CA ALA A 228 -4.35 2.08 15.03
C ALA A 228 -4.04 2.70 13.67
N LEU A 229 -3.08 3.65 13.60
CA LEU A 229 -2.69 4.29 12.34
C LEU A 229 -2.33 3.26 11.26
N THR A 230 -1.50 2.28 11.58
CA THR A 230 -1.04 1.29 10.60
C THR A 230 -2.16 0.35 10.15
N GLY A 231 -3.07 0.00 11.05
CA GLY A 231 -4.26 -0.79 10.71
C GLY A 231 -5.27 -0.05 9.83
N GLU A 232 -5.27 1.27 9.83
CA GLU A 232 -6.06 2.11 8.93
C GLU A 232 -5.30 2.39 7.62
N ALA A 233 -4.00 2.71 7.68
CA ALA A 233 -3.17 3.03 6.52
C ALA A 233 -3.15 1.91 5.47
N ARG A 234 -3.29 0.64 5.88
CA ARG A 234 -3.42 -0.52 4.98
C ARG A 234 -4.70 -0.53 4.13
N THR A 235 -5.74 0.19 4.54
CA THR A 235 -7.02 0.27 3.81
C THR A 235 -7.11 1.51 2.93
N ILE A 236 -6.12 2.41 3.01
CA ILE A 236 -6.06 3.63 2.21
C ILE A 236 -5.45 3.29 0.85
N THR A 237 -6.26 3.35 -0.20
CA THR A 237 -5.83 3.02 -1.57
C THR A 237 -5.24 4.21 -2.33
N THR A 238 -5.22 5.41 -1.72
CA THR A 238 -4.70 6.64 -2.34
C THR A 238 -3.26 6.90 -1.93
N GLU A 239 -2.38 7.24 -2.87
CA GLU A 239 -0.95 7.46 -2.60
C GLU A 239 -0.58 8.89 -2.15
N ASN A 240 -1.57 9.73 -1.85
CA ASN A 240 -1.36 11.14 -1.50
C ASN A 240 -2.12 11.61 -0.25
N ASN A 241 -2.93 10.75 0.35
CA ASN A 241 -3.70 11.07 1.56
C ASN A 241 -3.33 10.11 2.69
N GLN A 242 -3.40 10.60 3.92
CA GLN A 242 -3.10 9.84 5.13
C GLN A 242 -3.95 10.37 6.27
N ILE A 243 -4.15 9.54 7.29
CA ILE A 243 -4.83 9.97 8.53
C ILE A 243 -3.77 10.57 9.47
N PRO A 244 -3.83 11.88 9.79
CA PRO A 244 -2.88 12.48 10.71
C PRO A 244 -3.05 11.95 12.13
N VAL A 245 -1.93 11.63 12.77
CA VAL A 245 -1.84 11.48 14.23
C VAL A 245 -1.46 12.82 14.82
N THR A 246 -2.25 13.29 15.79
CA THR A 246 -2.13 14.64 16.33
C THR A 246 -2.62 14.72 17.78
N THR A 247 -2.72 15.93 18.32
CA THR A 247 -3.28 16.23 19.64
C THR A 247 -4.60 17.00 19.49
N ALA A 248 -5.40 17.05 20.54
CA ALA A 248 -6.75 17.62 20.49
C ALA A 248 -6.80 19.12 20.12
N ASP A 249 -5.72 19.87 20.40
CA ASP A 249 -5.70 21.33 20.26
C ASP A 249 -5.32 21.81 18.85
N THR A 250 -4.92 20.90 17.95
CA THR A 250 -4.48 21.25 16.60
C THR A 250 -5.64 21.61 15.68
N THR A 251 -5.36 22.39 14.64
CA THR A 251 -6.34 22.75 13.61
C THR A 251 -6.91 21.51 12.91
N ALA A 252 -6.07 20.51 12.63
CA ALA A 252 -6.51 19.25 12.05
C ALA A 252 -7.55 18.56 12.93
N ALA A 253 -7.29 18.47 14.25
CA ALA A 253 -8.25 17.88 15.18
C ALA A 253 -9.57 18.65 15.25
N LYS A 254 -9.49 19.99 15.34
CA LYS A 254 -10.66 20.88 15.44
C LYS A 254 -11.57 20.80 14.21
N ASN A 255 -10.98 20.70 13.02
CA ASN A 255 -11.74 20.70 11.76
C ASN A 255 -12.32 19.32 11.40
N ALA A 256 -11.72 18.23 11.89
CA ALA A 256 -12.13 16.90 11.51
C ALA A 256 -13.44 16.45 12.18
N ASP A 257 -14.37 15.97 11.36
CA ASP A 257 -15.65 15.42 11.79
C ASP A 257 -15.50 14.08 12.51
N TYR A 258 -14.54 13.25 12.11
CA TYR A 258 -14.30 11.91 12.64
C TYR A 258 -12.99 11.81 13.42
N ARG A 259 -13.09 11.50 14.71
CA ARG A 259 -11.97 11.56 15.66
C ARG A 259 -11.76 10.23 16.38
N LEU A 260 -10.65 9.55 16.10
CA LEU A 260 -10.22 8.39 16.88
C LEU A 260 -9.36 8.85 18.05
N VAL A 261 -9.90 8.84 19.27
CA VAL A 261 -9.21 9.33 20.47
C VAL A 261 -8.66 8.16 21.27
N ILE A 262 -7.33 8.04 21.34
CA ILE A 262 -6.65 6.93 22.00
C ILE A 262 -5.83 7.45 23.19
N ALA A 263 -6.23 7.09 24.40
CA ALA A 263 -5.53 7.52 25.60
C ALA A 263 -5.77 6.55 26.76
N THR A 264 -4.81 6.45 27.67
CA THR A 264 -5.11 5.86 28.99
C THR A 264 -6.19 6.68 29.70
N TYR A 265 -6.96 6.06 30.58
CA TYR A 265 -8.06 6.75 31.28
C TYR A 265 -7.60 7.94 32.13
N ALA A 266 -6.34 7.92 32.57
CA ALA A 266 -5.72 9.04 33.27
C ALA A 266 -5.48 10.24 32.35
N HIS A 267 -5.11 10.00 31.09
CA HIS A 267 -4.80 11.04 30.08
C HIS A 267 -5.95 11.40 29.15
N LEU A 268 -7.10 10.73 29.26
CA LEU A 268 -8.28 11.04 28.46
C LEU A 268 -8.82 12.44 28.82
N PRO A 269 -9.17 13.30 27.83
CA PRO A 269 -9.73 14.62 28.11
C PRO A 269 -10.95 14.56 29.03
N LYS A 270 -11.08 15.50 29.97
CA LYS A 270 -12.13 15.49 31.01
C LYS A 270 -13.54 15.34 30.42
N SER A 271 -13.81 15.96 29.27
CA SER A 271 -15.11 15.92 28.62
C SER A 271 -15.47 14.51 28.12
N LEU A 272 -14.53 13.83 27.45
CA LEU A 272 -14.65 12.45 26.99
C LEU A 272 -14.58 11.44 28.14
N LYS A 273 -13.82 11.74 29.19
CA LYS A 273 -13.69 10.90 30.39
C LYS A 273 -15.02 10.68 31.10
N ARG A 274 -15.91 11.68 31.11
CA ARG A 274 -17.28 11.57 31.65
C ARG A 274 -18.18 10.59 30.88
N GLN A 275 -17.82 10.25 29.64
CA GLN A 275 -18.56 9.30 28.81
C GLN A 275 -18.25 7.83 29.14
N ILE A 276 -17.25 7.58 30.00
CA ILE A 276 -16.75 6.25 30.34
C ILE A 276 -16.89 6.02 31.84
N LYS A 277 -17.62 4.98 32.24
CA LYS A 277 -17.78 4.63 33.65
C LYS A 277 -16.52 3.92 34.14
N PRO A 278 -15.93 4.31 35.29
CA PRO A 278 -14.71 3.67 35.80
C PRO A 278 -14.81 2.15 36.01
N SER A 279 -16.03 1.62 36.22
CA SER A 279 -16.32 0.19 36.37
C SER A 279 -16.17 -0.59 35.05
N GLU A 280 -16.39 0.04 33.89
CA GLU A 280 -16.20 -0.58 32.56
C GLU A 280 -14.73 -0.90 32.28
N LEU A 281 -13.81 -0.28 33.03
CA LEU A 281 -12.36 -0.40 32.87
C LEU A 281 -11.71 -1.36 33.89
N ALA A 282 -12.51 -2.12 34.64
CA ALA A 282 -12.01 -3.14 35.55
C ALA A 282 -11.35 -4.28 34.75
N GLN A 283 -10.02 -4.25 34.63
CA GLN A 283 -9.21 -5.21 33.85
C GLN A 283 -9.60 -5.29 32.36
N ARG A 284 -10.21 -4.23 31.83
CA ARG A 284 -10.68 -4.14 30.45
C ARG A 284 -10.30 -2.80 29.84
N ALA A 285 -10.18 -2.77 28.52
CA ALA A 285 -10.24 -1.54 27.73
C ALA A 285 -11.66 -1.36 27.17
N VAL A 286 -12.02 -0.12 26.87
CA VAL A 286 -13.29 0.27 26.28
C VAL A 286 -13.04 0.94 24.94
N ILE A 287 -13.79 0.51 23.93
CA ILE A 287 -13.94 1.17 22.63
C ILE A 287 -15.39 1.67 22.57
N LYS A 288 -15.61 2.96 22.41
CA LYS A 288 -16.95 3.55 22.47
C LYS A 288 -17.13 4.70 21.50
N THR A 289 -18.18 4.64 20.69
CA THR A 289 -18.59 5.78 19.85
C THR A 289 -19.34 6.81 20.68
N VAL A 290 -19.05 8.08 20.48
CA VAL A 290 -19.78 9.21 21.07
C VAL A 290 -19.95 10.31 20.01
N TYR A 291 -21.07 11.03 20.07
CA TYR A 291 -21.20 12.31 19.38
C TYR A 291 -20.97 13.42 20.41
N HIS A 292 -19.94 14.24 20.22
CA HIS A 292 -19.53 15.23 21.21
C HIS A 292 -18.96 16.48 20.53
N ASP A 293 -19.42 17.64 20.97
CA ASP A 293 -19.00 18.97 20.47
C ASP A 293 -19.13 19.12 18.94
N GLY A 294 -20.12 18.47 18.34
CA GLY A 294 -20.34 18.51 16.89
C GLY A 294 -19.58 17.44 16.09
N HIS A 295 -18.80 16.58 16.75
CA HIS A 295 -17.93 15.59 16.11
C HIS A 295 -18.31 14.16 16.48
N HIS A 296 -18.09 13.24 15.55
CA HIS A 296 -18.15 11.81 15.80
C HIS A 296 -16.80 11.35 16.34
N ALA A 297 -16.77 10.82 17.57
CA ALA A 297 -15.55 10.33 18.18
C ALA A 297 -15.66 8.84 18.53
N LEU A 298 -14.56 8.11 18.30
CA LEU A 298 -14.35 6.77 18.83
C LEU A 298 -13.32 6.86 19.94
N ILE A 299 -13.76 6.69 21.19
CA ILE A 299 -12.90 6.68 22.37
C ILE A 299 -12.33 5.28 22.54
N VAL A 300 -11.01 5.16 22.58
CA VAL A 300 -10.29 3.94 22.94
C VAL A 300 -9.51 4.21 24.21
N THR A 301 -9.91 3.59 25.32
CA THR A 301 -9.30 3.88 26.62
C THR A 301 -9.16 2.65 27.51
N ALA A 302 -8.12 2.67 28.36
CA ALA A 302 -7.83 1.62 29.33
C ALA A 302 -7.08 2.21 30.53
N ARG A 303 -7.07 1.48 31.66
CA ARG A 303 -6.23 1.86 32.81
C ARG A 303 -4.74 1.58 32.58
N THR A 304 -4.41 0.60 31.74
CA THR A 304 -3.02 0.17 31.50
C THR A 304 -2.66 0.27 30.02
N ALA A 305 -1.38 0.52 29.74
CA ALA A 305 -0.85 0.57 28.38
C ALA A 305 -1.05 -0.76 27.63
N GLN A 306 -0.94 -1.90 28.30
CA GLN A 306 -1.09 -3.23 27.69
C GLN A 306 -2.51 -3.44 27.15
N LEU A 307 -3.54 -3.11 27.94
CA LEU A 307 -4.94 -3.22 27.50
C LEU A 307 -5.27 -2.17 26.43
N LEU A 308 -4.70 -0.96 26.52
CA LEU A 308 -4.85 0.06 25.48
C LEU A 308 -4.28 -0.42 24.14
N GLN A 309 -3.06 -0.97 24.14
CA GLN A 309 -2.45 -1.54 22.93
C GLN A 309 -3.27 -2.69 22.37
N LYS A 310 -3.84 -3.55 23.22
CA LYS A 310 -4.71 -4.64 22.79
C LYS A 310 -6.00 -4.12 22.14
N ALA A 311 -6.63 -3.10 22.72
CA ALA A 311 -7.78 -2.44 22.09
C ALA A 311 -7.41 -1.75 20.77
N SER A 312 -6.24 -1.12 20.68
CA SER A 312 -5.78 -0.56 19.40
C SER A 312 -5.47 -1.62 18.34
N ARG A 313 -5.05 -2.83 18.72
CA ARG A 313 -4.97 -3.96 17.78
C ARG A 313 -6.36 -4.38 17.29
N PHE A 314 -7.40 -4.32 18.13
CA PHE A 314 -8.78 -4.53 17.69
C PHE A 314 -9.17 -3.49 16.62
N ILE A 315 -8.86 -2.21 16.84
CA ILE A 315 -9.06 -1.16 15.82
C ILE A 315 -8.29 -1.48 14.54
N ALA A 316 -7.04 -1.94 14.67
CA ALA A 316 -6.21 -2.31 13.54
C ALA A 316 -6.67 -3.56 12.77
N ASN A 317 -7.73 -4.22 13.22
CA ASN A 317 -8.35 -5.37 12.57
C ASN A 317 -9.67 -4.92 11.94
N GLN A 318 -9.66 -4.81 10.61
CA GLN A 318 -10.76 -4.31 9.78
C GLN A 318 -11.97 -5.21 9.87
N GLU A 319 -11.77 -6.53 9.88
CA GLU A 319 -12.86 -7.50 10.00
C GLU A 319 -13.63 -7.29 11.30
N LEU A 320 -12.90 -7.17 12.42
CA LEU A 320 -13.48 -6.89 13.74
C LEU A 320 -14.20 -5.53 13.77
N MET A 321 -13.64 -4.50 13.14
CA MET A 321 -14.26 -3.19 13.09
C MET A 321 -15.54 -3.18 12.23
N GLN A 322 -15.56 -3.90 11.11
CA GLN A 322 -16.70 -4.01 10.19
C GLN A 322 -17.85 -4.85 10.76
N GLU A 323 -17.56 -5.89 11.55
CA GLU A 323 -18.60 -6.73 12.16
C GLU A 323 -19.22 -6.14 13.45
N THR A 324 -18.55 -5.17 14.10
CA THR A 324 -18.98 -4.66 15.41
C THR A 324 -20.18 -3.72 15.30
N THR A 325 -21.38 -4.26 15.49
CA THR A 325 -22.66 -3.52 15.49
C THR A 325 -22.92 -2.73 16.77
N ALA A 326 -22.26 -3.08 17.87
CA ALA A 326 -22.43 -2.39 19.16
C ALA A 326 -21.80 -0.99 19.15
N SER A 327 -22.35 -0.08 19.96
CA SER A 327 -21.79 1.26 20.18
C SER A 327 -20.65 1.30 21.20
N THR A 328 -20.55 0.24 22.01
CA THR A 328 -19.50 0.05 23.02
C THR A 328 -19.01 -1.39 22.98
N LYS A 329 -17.69 -1.57 22.96
CA LYS A 329 -17.01 -2.87 23.04
C LYS A 329 -16.00 -2.84 24.18
N THR A 330 -16.03 -3.88 25.02
CA THR A 330 -14.98 -4.10 26.02
C THR A 330 -13.98 -5.13 25.54
N ILE A 331 -12.69 -4.89 25.82
CA ILE A 331 -11.57 -5.73 25.41
C ILE A 331 -10.85 -6.19 26.68
N SER A 332 -10.82 -7.49 26.92
CA SER A 332 -10.05 -8.09 28.02
C SER A 332 -8.70 -8.59 27.53
N ALA A 333 -7.87 -9.10 28.46
CA ALA A 333 -6.62 -9.76 28.10
C ALA A 333 -6.83 -11.03 27.22
N GLN A 334 -8.03 -11.61 27.19
CA GLN A 334 -8.35 -12.83 26.44
C GLN A 334 -9.02 -12.55 25.09
N THR A 335 -9.54 -11.35 24.84
CA THR A 335 -10.19 -11.01 23.56
C THR A 335 -9.24 -11.25 22.38
N ALA A 336 -9.69 -11.93 21.33
CA ALA A 336 -8.92 -12.07 20.11
C ALA A 336 -8.93 -10.73 19.36
N THR A 337 -7.74 -10.22 19.03
CA THR A 337 -7.57 -8.90 18.37
C THR A 337 -6.60 -8.96 17.20
N TYR A 338 -5.96 -10.11 16.97
CA TYR A 338 -5.02 -10.27 15.88
C TYR A 338 -5.76 -10.53 14.58
N THR A 339 -5.23 -10.01 13.47
CA THR A 339 -5.68 -10.39 12.14
C THR A 339 -5.31 -11.84 11.86
N SER A 340 -6.12 -12.52 11.07
CA SER A 340 -5.80 -13.88 10.62
C SER A 340 -4.45 -13.89 9.90
N GLU A 341 -3.59 -14.86 10.22
CA GLU A 341 -2.34 -15.06 9.48
C GLU A 341 -2.69 -15.53 8.06
N VAL A 342 -2.45 -14.69 7.05
CA VAL A 342 -2.46 -15.13 5.65
C VAL A 342 -1.20 -15.98 5.44
N ARG A 343 -1.30 -17.28 5.72
CA ARG A 343 -0.26 -18.25 5.39
C ARG A 343 -0.34 -18.60 3.91
N ASN A 344 -0.08 -17.64 3.03
CA ASN A 344 0.17 -17.98 1.64
C ASN A 344 1.58 -18.56 1.56
N GLY A 345 1.68 -19.88 1.48
CA GLY A 345 2.92 -20.65 1.34
C GLY A 345 3.68 -20.42 0.03
N GLY A 346 3.58 -19.21 -0.54
CA GLY A 346 4.06 -18.85 -1.86
C GLY A 346 3.06 -19.13 -2.99
N THR A 347 1.89 -19.70 -2.72
CA THR A 347 0.86 -19.98 -3.75
C THR A 347 -0.26 -18.96 -3.70
N THR A 348 -0.59 -18.39 -4.85
CA THR A 348 -1.70 -17.44 -5.05
C THR A 348 -2.63 -17.96 -6.12
N GLN A 349 -3.92 -18.10 -5.80
CA GLN A 349 -4.97 -18.43 -6.78
C GLN A 349 -5.21 -17.23 -7.69
N LEU A 350 -5.36 -17.45 -9.01
CA LEU A 350 -5.47 -16.35 -9.99
C LEU A 350 -6.88 -15.75 -10.06
N THR A 351 -7.91 -16.57 -9.85
CA THR A 351 -9.32 -16.16 -9.87
C THR A 351 -10.15 -17.04 -8.94
N THR A 352 -11.16 -16.47 -8.29
CA THR A 352 -12.05 -17.19 -7.35
C THR A 352 -13.21 -17.91 -8.04
N SER A 353 -13.50 -17.56 -9.30
CA SER A 353 -14.49 -18.20 -10.16
C SER A 353 -13.91 -18.47 -11.55
N ASP A 354 -14.53 -19.36 -12.30
CA ASP A 354 -14.10 -19.61 -13.68
C ASP A 354 -14.34 -18.36 -14.55
N ASP A 355 -13.42 -18.12 -15.48
CA ASP A 355 -13.35 -16.92 -16.31
C ASP A 355 -13.58 -17.28 -17.79
N TYR A 356 -14.71 -16.83 -18.33
CA TYR A 356 -15.17 -17.15 -19.68
C TYR A 356 -14.69 -16.13 -20.70
N LEU A 357 -13.99 -16.61 -21.72
CA LEU A 357 -13.51 -15.86 -22.87
C LEU A 357 -14.29 -16.31 -24.11
N THR A 358 -15.03 -15.41 -24.74
CA THR A 358 -15.90 -15.73 -25.89
C THR A 358 -15.53 -14.89 -27.11
N GLY A 359 -15.54 -15.50 -28.28
CA GLY A 359 -15.21 -14.86 -29.55
C GLY A 359 -14.00 -15.51 -30.22
N ALA A 360 -13.92 -15.36 -31.55
CA ALA A 360 -12.81 -15.88 -32.34
C ALA A 360 -11.52 -15.07 -32.12
N ASN A 361 -10.41 -15.61 -32.62
CA ASN A 361 -9.09 -14.99 -32.62
C ASN A 361 -8.60 -14.73 -31.19
N HIS A 362 -7.93 -13.60 -30.96
CA HIS A 362 -7.27 -13.30 -29.70
C HIS A 362 -8.27 -12.92 -28.60
N GLN A 363 -8.30 -13.71 -27.53
CA GLN A 363 -9.04 -13.45 -26.30
C GLN A 363 -8.07 -13.53 -25.13
N SER A 364 -8.22 -12.70 -24.09
CA SER A 364 -7.32 -12.77 -22.96
C SER A 364 -7.96 -12.33 -21.65
N SER A 365 -7.43 -12.84 -20.56
CA SER A 365 -7.71 -12.36 -19.22
C SER A 365 -6.42 -12.01 -18.49
N THR A 366 -6.49 -11.05 -17.59
CA THR A 366 -5.35 -10.55 -16.82
C THR A 366 -5.64 -10.63 -15.33
N TYR A 367 -4.75 -11.29 -14.61
CA TYR A 367 -4.81 -11.51 -13.17
C TYR A 367 -3.70 -10.73 -12.49
N PHE A 368 -4.03 -10.05 -11.39
CA PHE A 368 -3.05 -9.35 -10.57
C PHE A 368 -2.56 -10.26 -9.44
N VAL A 369 -1.24 -10.37 -9.29
CA VAL A 369 -0.62 -11.14 -8.20
C VAL A 369 0.27 -10.21 -7.39
N SER A 370 0.10 -10.27 -6.07
CA SER A 370 0.91 -9.54 -5.09
C SER A 370 1.68 -10.51 -4.20
N LEU A 371 2.96 -10.23 -3.95
CA LEU A 371 3.82 -11.01 -3.05
C LEU A 371 3.76 -10.47 -1.61
N PRO A 372 4.26 -11.19 -0.60
CA PRO A 372 4.61 -10.58 0.67
C PRO A 372 5.67 -9.49 0.47
N VAL A 373 5.50 -8.37 1.17
CA VAL A 373 6.23 -7.11 0.92
C VAL A 373 7.72 -7.18 1.28
N ASP A 374 8.10 -8.06 2.20
CA ASP A 374 9.47 -8.22 2.72
C ASP A 374 10.33 -9.19 1.88
N ARG A 375 9.81 -9.64 0.75
CA ARG A 375 10.45 -10.65 -0.08
C ARG A 375 10.56 -10.22 -1.54
N THR A 376 11.66 -10.61 -2.16
CA THR A 376 11.83 -10.58 -3.61
C THR A 376 11.67 -11.99 -4.17
N ASN A 377 11.37 -12.14 -5.46
CA ASN A 377 11.26 -13.45 -6.06
C ASN A 377 12.62 -14.16 -6.11
N ALA A 378 12.59 -15.48 -5.93
CA ALA A 378 13.72 -16.38 -6.05
C ALA A 378 13.51 -17.29 -7.26
N ASN A 379 14.61 -17.88 -7.76
CA ASN A 379 14.54 -18.78 -8.90
C ASN A 379 13.65 -20.00 -8.60
N GLY A 380 12.82 -20.39 -9.57
CA GLY A 380 11.98 -21.59 -9.51
C GLY A 380 10.50 -21.35 -9.20
N SER A 381 10.00 -20.13 -9.41
CA SER A 381 8.56 -19.82 -9.43
C SER A 381 7.87 -20.42 -10.66
N LYS A 382 6.62 -20.83 -10.50
CA LYS A 382 5.78 -21.49 -11.53
C LYS A 382 4.39 -20.88 -11.58
N ILE A 383 3.80 -20.85 -12.76
CA ILE A 383 2.40 -20.46 -12.99
C ILE A 383 1.73 -21.65 -13.68
N ARG A 384 0.64 -22.15 -13.10
CA ARG A 384 -0.16 -23.25 -13.64
C ARG A 384 -1.55 -22.73 -13.97
N ILE A 385 -1.91 -22.82 -15.25
CA ILE A 385 -3.23 -22.45 -15.75
C ILE A 385 -3.99 -23.72 -16.10
N HIS A 386 -5.18 -23.86 -15.55
CA HIS A 386 -6.16 -24.90 -15.87
C HIS A 386 -7.25 -24.30 -16.74
N PHE A 387 -7.56 -24.93 -17.86
CA PHE A 387 -8.48 -24.34 -18.82
C PHE A 387 -9.25 -25.36 -19.67
N ARG A 388 -10.32 -24.89 -20.30
CA ARG A 388 -11.13 -25.62 -21.28
C ARG A 388 -11.35 -24.73 -22.51
N TYR A 389 -11.69 -25.33 -23.64
CA TYR A 389 -11.95 -24.57 -24.86
C TYR A 389 -12.88 -25.31 -25.81
N ALA A 390 -13.47 -24.56 -26.74
CA ALA A 390 -14.42 -25.08 -27.70
C ALA A 390 -13.78 -26.13 -28.64
N LYS A 391 -14.54 -27.18 -28.98
CA LYS A 391 -14.06 -28.27 -29.87
C LYS A 391 -14.11 -27.94 -31.36
N ASN A 392 -14.72 -26.82 -31.73
CA ASN A 392 -14.87 -26.36 -33.11
C ASN A 392 -13.68 -25.51 -33.61
N LEU A 393 -12.55 -25.51 -32.89
CA LEU A 393 -11.35 -24.74 -33.24
C LEU A 393 -10.53 -25.38 -34.36
N ASP A 394 -9.79 -24.56 -35.10
CA ASP A 394 -8.66 -25.01 -35.90
C ASP A 394 -7.44 -25.26 -35.00
N PHE A 395 -7.33 -26.48 -34.49
CA PHE A 395 -6.24 -26.90 -33.61
C PHE A 395 -4.84 -26.85 -34.23
N LYS A 396 -4.70 -26.56 -35.54
CA LYS A 396 -3.39 -26.29 -36.14
C LYS A 396 -2.92 -24.87 -35.89
N ARG A 397 -3.85 -23.94 -35.62
CA ARG A 397 -3.59 -22.50 -35.49
C ARG A 397 -3.94 -21.95 -34.11
N SER A 398 -4.74 -22.67 -33.32
CA SER A 398 -5.13 -22.23 -31.98
C SER A 398 -4.11 -22.57 -30.89
N LEU A 399 -3.84 -21.62 -30.01
CA LEU A 399 -2.86 -21.74 -28.91
C LEU A 399 -3.27 -20.93 -27.68
N VAL A 400 -2.69 -21.26 -26.54
CA VAL A 400 -2.72 -20.45 -25.32
C VAL A 400 -1.32 -19.95 -25.00
N THR A 401 -1.18 -18.71 -24.54
CA THR A 401 0.08 -18.08 -24.12
C THR A 401 -0.06 -17.43 -22.75
N VAL A 402 0.92 -17.64 -21.88
CA VAL A 402 1.01 -17.00 -20.56
C VAL A 402 2.08 -15.91 -20.58
N TYR A 403 1.72 -14.73 -20.11
CA TYR A 403 2.59 -13.56 -20.00
C TYR A 403 2.75 -13.13 -18.54
N VAL A 404 3.90 -12.57 -18.19
CA VAL A 404 4.14 -11.86 -16.93
C VAL A 404 4.69 -10.47 -17.21
N ASN A 405 4.01 -9.44 -16.71
CA ASN A 405 4.33 -8.02 -17.03
C ASN A 405 4.54 -7.84 -18.54
N ASP A 406 3.60 -8.36 -19.33
CA ASP A 406 3.59 -8.37 -20.80
C ASP A 406 4.73 -9.11 -21.51
N LYS A 407 5.62 -9.78 -20.78
CA LYS A 407 6.62 -10.68 -21.37
C LYS A 407 6.08 -12.10 -21.45
N ALA A 408 6.08 -12.69 -22.65
CA ALA A 408 5.66 -14.07 -22.85
C ALA A 408 6.59 -15.03 -22.10
N LEU A 409 6.02 -15.91 -21.28
CA LEU A 409 6.76 -16.95 -20.55
C LEU A 409 6.72 -18.30 -21.23
N GLY A 410 5.61 -18.61 -21.92
CA GLY A 410 5.44 -19.86 -22.63
C GLY A 410 4.06 -19.96 -23.25
N SER A 411 3.94 -20.85 -24.23
CA SER A 411 2.70 -21.12 -24.95
C SER A 411 2.50 -22.61 -25.16
N LYS A 412 1.26 -23.00 -25.46
CA LYS A 412 0.86 -24.37 -25.75
C LYS A 412 -0.17 -24.38 -26.87
N ARG A 413 0.03 -25.23 -27.88
CA ARG A 413 -0.96 -25.45 -28.94
C ARG A 413 -2.17 -26.19 -28.36
N LEU A 414 -3.38 -25.74 -28.69
CA LEU A 414 -4.61 -26.40 -28.26
C LEU A 414 -4.84 -27.67 -29.10
N THR A 415 -5.48 -28.68 -28.51
CA THR A 415 -5.81 -29.94 -29.21
C THR A 415 -7.23 -30.41 -28.90
N ALA A 416 -7.86 -31.11 -29.85
CA ALA A 416 -9.21 -31.66 -29.63
C ALA A 416 -9.27 -32.63 -28.43
N ALA A 417 -8.20 -33.40 -28.20
CA ALA A 417 -8.13 -34.42 -27.15
C ALA A 417 -8.22 -33.83 -25.73
N ASN A 418 -7.65 -32.64 -25.51
CA ASN A 418 -7.61 -32.01 -24.20
C ASN A 418 -8.69 -30.92 -24.00
N ALA A 419 -9.58 -30.70 -24.97
CA ALA A 419 -10.50 -29.55 -24.97
C ALA A 419 -11.39 -29.41 -23.71
N ASP A 420 -11.71 -30.53 -23.06
CA ASP A 420 -12.53 -30.54 -21.85
C ASP A 420 -11.74 -30.34 -20.55
N ASP A 421 -10.42 -30.53 -20.55
CA ASP A 421 -9.57 -30.44 -19.36
C ASP A 421 -8.10 -30.36 -19.77
N ASP A 422 -7.59 -29.15 -19.98
CA ASP A 422 -6.18 -28.93 -20.35
C ASP A 422 -5.45 -28.06 -19.33
N GLU A 423 -4.13 -28.18 -19.33
CA GLU A 423 -3.27 -27.38 -18.45
C GLU A 423 -1.98 -26.89 -19.12
N LEU A 424 -1.47 -25.76 -18.62
CA LEU A 424 -0.18 -25.19 -19.00
C LEU A 424 0.55 -24.74 -17.73
N THR A 425 1.72 -25.33 -17.48
CA THR A 425 2.64 -24.86 -16.44
C THR A 425 3.83 -24.17 -17.08
N VAL A 426 4.05 -22.90 -16.75
CA VAL A 426 5.24 -22.12 -17.15
C VAL A 426 6.11 -21.81 -15.93
N SER A 427 7.41 -21.75 -16.14
CA SER A 427 8.37 -21.36 -15.09
C SER A 427 8.92 -19.97 -15.36
N LEU A 428 9.14 -19.18 -14.31
CA LEU A 428 9.79 -17.89 -14.47
C LEU A 428 11.28 -18.08 -14.78
N PRO A 429 11.84 -17.34 -15.77
CA PRO A 429 13.26 -17.33 -16.06
C PRO A 429 14.12 -17.00 -14.84
N LYS A 430 15.29 -17.63 -14.75
CA LYS A 430 16.25 -17.30 -13.69
C LYS A 430 16.69 -15.84 -13.82
N GLY A 431 16.75 -15.13 -12.70
CA GLY A 431 17.22 -13.73 -12.65
C GLY A 431 16.22 -12.69 -13.15
N GLN A 432 15.01 -13.08 -13.57
CA GLN A 432 13.94 -12.12 -13.83
C GLN A 432 13.37 -11.64 -12.50
N ALA A 433 13.67 -10.40 -12.10
CA ALA A 433 13.07 -9.79 -10.93
C ALA A 433 11.57 -9.53 -11.16
N LEU A 434 10.73 -9.91 -10.21
CA LEU A 434 9.34 -9.51 -10.11
C LEU A 434 9.26 -8.35 -9.13
N GLY A 435 8.44 -7.35 -9.46
CA GLY A 435 8.00 -6.36 -8.49
C GLY A 435 7.16 -7.00 -7.39
N HIS A 436 6.80 -6.19 -6.38
CA HIS A 436 5.85 -6.58 -5.35
C HIS A 436 4.51 -7.03 -5.94
N ASP A 437 4.04 -6.25 -6.92
CA ASP A 437 2.87 -6.55 -7.72
C ASP A 437 3.29 -6.79 -9.17
N PHE A 438 2.63 -7.75 -9.81
CA PHE A 438 2.84 -8.07 -11.22
C PHE A 438 1.55 -8.63 -11.81
N THR A 439 1.44 -8.55 -13.13
CA THR A 439 0.29 -9.10 -13.87
C THR A 439 0.66 -10.43 -14.50
N ILE A 440 -0.27 -11.38 -14.45
CA ILE A 440 -0.26 -12.61 -15.23
C ILE A 440 -1.39 -12.49 -16.25
N ARG A 441 -1.05 -12.43 -17.54
CA ARG A 441 -2.05 -12.43 -18.62
C ARG A 441 -2.06 -13.79 -19.30
N VAL A 442 -3.24 -14.37 -19.44
CA VAL A 442 -3.47 -15.62 -20.16
C VAL A 442 -4.24 -15.27 -21.43
N ALA A 443 -3.66 -15.55 -22.58
CA ALA A 443 -4.27 -15.26 -23.87
C ALA A 443 -4.49 -16.53 -24.68
N PHE A 444 -5.63 -16.62 -25.33
CA PHE A 444 -6.01 -17.68 -26.26
C PHE A 444 -6.15 -17.08 -27.65
N ASP A 445 -5.50 -17.69 -28.63
CA ASP A 445 -5.80 -17.47 -30.05
C ASP A 445 -6.78 -18.58 -30.49
N LEU A 446 -8.05 -18.24 -30.59
CA LEU A 446 -9.17 -19.15 -30.86
C LEU A 446 -9.56 -19.10 -32.34
N GLU A 447 -8.76 -19.74 -33.19
CA GLU A 447 -9.00 -19.82 -34.63
C GLU A 447 -10.08 -20.85 -34.95
N LEU A 448 -10.95 -20.56 -35.92
CA LEU A 448 -11.93 -21.51 -36.45
C LEU A 448 -11.45 -22.09 -37.80
N PRO A 449 -11.88 -23.31 -38.17
CA PRO A 449 -11.60 -23.87 -39.49
C PRO A 449 -12.25 -23.04 -40.61
N GLY A 450 -11.48 -22.72 -41.66
CA GLY A 450 -11.96 -22.00 -42.84
C GLY A 450 -11.92 -20.47 -42.74
N LYS A 451 -12.27 -19.77 -43.83
CA LYS A 451 -12.35 -18.30 -43.92
C LYS A 451 -13.72 -17.75 -43.53
N THR A 452 -14.41 -18.41 -42.61
CA THR A 452 -15.77 -18.02 -42.23
C THR A 452 -15.71 -16.93 -41.17
N ALA A 453 -16.06 -15.70 -41.56
CA ALA A 453 -16.39 -14.65 -40.60
C ALA A 453 -17.58 -15.15 -39.78
N THR A 454 -17.33 -15.60 -38.56
CA THR A 454 -18.39 -15.92 -37.61
C THR A 454 -18.98 -14.61 -37.10
N ASN A 455 -20.27 -14.43 -37.32
CA ASN A 455 -21.10 -13.38 -36.75
C ASN A 455 -21.59 -13.73 -35.34
N ASN A 456 -21.18 -14.88 -34.79
CA ASN A 456 -21.54 -15.31 -33.45
C ASN A 456 -20.45 -14.93 -32.44
N ALA A 457 -20.69 -13.87 -31.67
CA ALA A 457 -19.78 -13.39 -30.64
C ALA A 457 -19.63 -14.33 -29.42
N GLN A 458 -20.42 -15.40 -29.33
CA GLN A 458 -20.41 -16.37 -28.22
C GLN A 458 -19.58 -17.64 -28.53
N THR A 459 -19.11 -17.80 -29.78
CA THR A 459 -18.30 -18.96 -30.20
C THR A 459 -17.19 -18.53 -31.17
N PRO A 460 -15.99 -19.12 -31.09
CA PRO A 460 -15.54 -20.11 -30.10
C PRO A 460 -15.41 -19.49 -28.70
N TRP A 461 -15.09 -20.34 -27.72
CA TRP A 461 -14.89 -19.93 -26.34
C TRP A 461 -13.69 -20.65 -25.72
N ALA A 462 -13.13 -20.05 -24.68
CA ALA A 462 -12.21 -20.63 -23.74
C ALA A 462 -12.66 -20.31 -22.32
N LEU A 463 -12.24 -21.12 -21.37
CA LEU A 463 -12.56 -20.99 -19.96
C LEU A 463 -11.28 -21.17 -19.16
N ILE A 464 -10.91 -20.21 -18.33
CA ILE A 464 -9.84 -20.35 -17.35
C ILE A 464 -10.48 -20.73 -16.03
N ARG A 465 -10.07 -21.87 -15.46
CA ARG A 465 -10.67 -22.38 -14.22
C ARG A 465 -10.12 -21.68 -12.99
N SER A 466 -10.97 -21.59 -11.98
CA SER A 466 -10.67 -21.05 -10.65
C SER A 466 -9.49 -21.71 -9.95
N ASN A 467 -9.19 -22.98 -10.22
CA ASN A 467 -8.04 -23.67 -9.63
C ASN A 467 -6.67 -23.36 -10.28
N SER A 468 -6.62 -22.36 -11.18
CA SER A 468 -5.37 -21.81 -11.72
C SER A 468 -4.60 -21.02 -10.66
N GLU A 469 -3.28 -21.23 -10.57
CA GLU A 469 -2.46 -20.69 -9.48
C GLU A 469 -1.06 -20.24 -9.92
N ALA A 470 -0.49 -19.29 -9.19
CA ALA A 470 0.90 -18.89 -9.26
C ALA A 470 1.62 -19.30 -7.97
N THR A 471 2.63 -20.18 -8.09
CA THR A 471 3.54 -20.53 -7.00
C THR A 471 4.83 -19.72 -7.12
N ILE A 472 4.99 -18.72 -6.27
CA ILE A 472 6.14 -17.82 -6.28
C ILE A 472 7.11 -18.19 -5.15
N LYS A 473 8.29 -18.66 -5.55
CA LYS A 473 9.41 -18.78 -4.62
C LYS A 473 9.94 -17.38 -4.32
N SER A 474 10.20 -17.10 -3.06
CA SER A 474 10.65 -15.78 -2.62
C SER A 474 11.76 -15.89 -1.58
N GLN A 475 12.60 -14.86 -1.49
CA GLN A 475 13.71 -14.74 -0.55
C GLN A 475 13.65 -13.37 0.15
N PRO A 476 14.12 -13.25 1.41
CA PRO A 476 14.13 -11.97 2.11
C PRO A 476 15.02 -10.93 1.42
N VAL A 477 14.57 -9.67 1.43
CA VAL A 477 15.40 -8.54 0.99
C VAL A 477 16.45 -8.21 2.06
N ALA A 478 17.73 -8.26 1.69
CA ALA A 478 18.85 -8.03 2.62
C ALA A 478 19.58 -6.68 2.42
N ASP A 479 19.15 -5.91 1.42
CA ASP A 479 19.78 -4.65 1.02
C ASP A 479 19.31 -3.48 1.89
N LEU A 480 20.21 -2.90 2.69
CA LEU A 480 19.90 -1.77 3.57
C LEU A 480 19.99 -0.42 2.83
N LEU A 481 19.13 -0.24 1.82
CA LEU A 481 18.95 0.98 1.02
C LEU A 481 17.52 1.52 1.15
N LEU A 482 17.34 2.82 0.91
CA LEU A 482 16.02 3.46 1.00
C LEU A 482 15.06 2.98 -0.10
N THR A 483 15.57 2.43 -1.20
CA THR A 483 14.78 1.72 -2.21
C THR A 483 13.95 0.56 -1.65
N ASN A 484 14.37 0.00 -0.51
CA ASN A 484 13.67 -1.09 0.18
C ASN A 484 12.88 -0.60 1.40
N TYR A 485 12.77 0.71 1.62
CA TYR A 485 11.86 1.25 2.62
C TYR A 485 10.42 1.16 2.08
N PRO A 486 9.42 0.74 2.89
CA PRO A 486 9.50 0.40 4.32
C PRO A 486 9.80 -1.07 4.62
N TYR A 487 10.00 -1.91 3.61
CA TYR A 487 10.12 -3.37 3.72
C TYR A 487 11.18 -3.86 4.72
N LEU A 488 12.26 -3.09 4.92
CA LEU A 488 13.29 -3.39 5.91
C LEU A 488 12.79 -3.43 7.36
N PHE A 489 11.65 -2.79 7.64
CA PHE A 489 11.00 -2.75 8.95
C PHE A 489 9.88 -3.78 9.08
N LEU A 490 9.66 -4.60 8.05
CA LEU A 490 8.64 -5.63 7.98
C LEU A 490 9.27 -7.02 7.85
N LYS A 491 8.53 -8.04 8.30
CA LYS A 491 8.86 -9.45 8.17
C LYS A 491 7.57 -10.26 8.16
N ASN A 492 7.36 -11.07 7.13
CA ASN A 492 6.12 -11.81 6.89
C ASN A 492 4.87 -10.91 7.00
N ASP A 493 4.89 -9.80 6.26
CA ASP A 493 3.80 -8.80 6.22
C ASP A 493 3.41 -8.16 7.57
N THR A 494 4.29 -8.20 8.59
CA THR A 494 4.09 -7.49 9.86
C THR A 494 5.38 -6.87 10.40
N PHE A 495 5.32 -6.08 11.48
CA PHE A 495 6.49 -5.39 12.03
C PHE A 495 7.60 -6.35 12.47
N ASN A 496 8.81 -6.12 11.98
CA ASN A 496 10.01 -6.89 12.33
C ASN A 496 10.67 -6.35 13.60
N GLN A 497 10.02 -6.57 14.75
CA GLN A 497 10.48 -6.16 16.10
C GLN A 497 11.04 -4.73 16.11
N LEU A 498 10.16 -3.72 16.04
CA LEU A 498 10.57 -2.33 15.90
C LEU A 498 10.84 -1.65 17.25
N ALA A 499 12.05 -1.10 17.39
CA ALA A 499 12.41 -0.21 18.48
C ALA A 499 12.40 1.24 17.99
N VAL A 500 11.49 2.06 18.53
CA VAL A 500 11.37 3.48 18.16
C VAL A 500 11.91 4.35 19.28
N VAL A 501 12.95 5.14 19.00
CA VAL A 501 13.54 6.06 19.98
C VAL A 501 13.04 7.48 19.69
N ARG A 502 12.20 7.99 20.58
CA ARG A 502 11.51 9.28 20.43
C ARG A 502 12.19 10.43 21.20
N PRO A 503 11.86 11.69 20.88
CA PRO A 503 12.15 12.87 21.72
C PRO A 503 11.70 12.69 23.17
N SER A 504 12.44 13.27 24.13
CA SER A 504 12.08 13.21 25.55
C SER A 504 10.75 13.91 25.86
N ARG A 505 10.46 15.01 25.17
CA ARG A 505 9.17 15.71 25.15
C ARG A 505 8.68 15.81 23.72
N LEU A 506 7.38 15.61 23.51
CA LEU A 506 6.78 15.65 22.18
C LEU A 506 6.25 17.05 21.87
N ASN A 507 6.34 17.46 20.62
CA ASN A 507 5.63 18.62 20.06
C ASN A 507 4.77 18.21 18.85
N ALA A 508 4.13 19.17 18.19
CA ALA A 508 3.25 18.90 17.05
C ALA A 508 4.01 18.25 15.87
N ASP A 509 5.22 18.75 15.54
CA ASP A 509 6.06 18.22 14.47
C ASP A 509 6.47 16.76 14.74
N ASP A 510 6.64 16.36 16.01
CA ASP A 510 6.96 14.99 16.39
C ASP A 510 5.81 14.02 16.08
N TYR A 511 4.56 14.42 16.32
CA TYR A 511 3.39 13.62 15.93
C TYR A 511 3.21 13.52 14.41
N GLN A 512 3.49 14.61 13.69
CA GLN A 512 3.48 14.60 12.22
C GLN A 512 4.62 13.74 11.65
N THR A 513 5.80 13.79 12.26
CA THR A 513 6.94 12.92 11.91
C THR A 513 6.57 11.44 12.10
N LEU A 514 5.94 11.10 13.22
CA LEU A 514 5.46 9.74 13.46
C LEU A 514 4.38 9.32 12.47
N THR A 515 3.44 10.20 12.16
CA THR A 515 2.44 9.97 11.11
C THR A 515 3.12 9.57 9.81
N ASN A 516 4.08 10.38 9.35
CA ASN A 516 4.78 10.14 8.09
C ASN A 516 5.57 8.83 8.10
N ILE A 517 6.32 8.54 9.17
CA ILE A 517 7.08 7.29 9.28
C ILE A 517 6.14 6.07 9.23
N PHE A 518 5.07 6.07 10.02
CA PHE A 518 4.21 4.90 10.17
C PHE A 518 3.12 4.77 9.11
N ASN A 519 2.81 5.83 8.35
CA ASN A 519 1.84 5.76 7.26
C ASN A 519 2.29 4.75 6.20
N LEU A 520 3.49 4.93 5.64
CA LEU A 520 3.97 4.02 4.59
C LEU A 520 4.23 2.62 5.13
N ILE A 521 4.83 2.49 6.33
CA ILE A 521 5.03 1.18 6.96
C ILE A 521 3.67 0.46 7.14
N GLY A 522 2.63 1.20 7.54
CA GLY A 522 1.28 0.69 7.74
C GLY A 522 0.62 0.21 6.45
N THR A 523 0.76 0.93 5.35
CA THR A 523 0.23 0.52 4.03
C THR A 523 0.70 -0.87 3.63
N TYR A 524 1.93 -1.26 4.00
CA TYR A 524 2.52 -2.55 3.66
C TYR A 524 2.43 -3.61 4.78
N ALA A 525 2.02 -3.25 5.99
CA ALA A 525 1.83 -4.19 7.09
C ALA A 525 0.45 -4.88 6.99
N LYS A 526 0.38 -6.02 6.29
CA LYS A 526 -0.88 -6.79 6.11
C LYS A 526 -1.40 -7.42 7.42
N SER A 527 -0.55 -7.55 8.45
CA SER A 527 -0.95 -8.08 9.77
C SER A 527 -0.58 -7.18 10.94
N ASN A 528 -1.46 -7.15 11.94
CA ASN A 528 -1.27 -6.44 13.20
C ASN A 528 -0.63 -7.31 14.29
N THR A 529 0.15 -8.35 13.98
CA THR A 529 0.76 -9.27 14.97
C THR A 529 2.15 -8.83 15.45
N GLY A 530 2.84 -8.04 14.63
CA GLY A 530 4.18 -7.52 14.89
C GLY A 530 4.25 -6.58 16.09
N GLN A 531 5.46 -6.34 16.56
CA GLN A 531 5.73 -5.55 17.77
C GLN A 531 6.37 -4.20 17.45
N ILE A 532 5.78 -3.14 17.99
CA ILE A 532 6.35 -1.79 18.08
C ILE A 532 6.62 -1.50 19.56
N LYS A 533 7.81 -0.97 19.88
CA LYS A 533 8.14 -0.53 21.24
C LYS A 533 8.86 0.81 21.23
N PHE A 534 8.27 1.78 21.92
CA PHE A 534 8.83 3.12 22.06
C PHE A 534 9.78 3.22 23.26
N TYR A 535 10.81 4.05 23.10
CA TYR A 535 11.83 4.35 24.10
C TYR A 535 12.10 5.86 24.14
N THR A 536 12.21 6.40 25.35
CA THR A 536 12.59 7.81 25.61
C THR A 536 14.11 7.96 25.78
N HIS A 537 14.81 6.85 25.96
CA HIS A 537 16.24 6.75 26.15
C HIS A 537 16.82 5.67 25.23
N ARG A 538 18.14 5.52 25.22
CA ARG A 538 18.80 4.45 24.48
C ARG A 538 18.25 3.08 24.91
N PRO A 539 17.75 2.24 23.98
CA PRO A 539 17.34 0.88 24.31
C PRO A 539 18.51 0.03 24.82
N SER A 540 18.21 -1.09 25.48
CA SER A 540 19.25 -2.02 25.94
C SER A 540 20.05 -2.61 24.77
N SER A 541 21.27 -3.07 25.04
CA SER A 541 22.13 -3.71 24.03
C SER A 541 21.45 -4.90 23.36
N THR A 542 20.69 -5.70 24.11
CA THR A 542 19.90 -6.83 23.58
C THR A 542 18.85 -6.36 22.57
N VAL A 543 18.11 -5.28 22.88
CA VAL A 543 17.13 -4.71 21.95
C VAL A 543 17.83 -4.20 20.69
N LEU A 544 18.91 -3.42 20.84
CA LEU A 544 19.64 -2.85 19.71
C LEU A 544 20.26 -3.90 18.77
N LYS A 545 20.58 -5.10 19.28
CA LYS A 545 21.11 -6.22 18.48
C LYS A 545 20.02 -7.00 17.73
N ASN A 546 18.81 -7.06 18.29
CA ASN A 546 17.75 -7.95 17.82
C ASN A 546 16.60 -7.22 17.10
N SER A 547 16.57 -5.89 17.15
CA SER A 547 15.49 -5.06 16.59
C SER A 547 16.00 -4.18 15.46
N ASN A 548 15.14 -3.93 14.47
CA ASN A 548 15.32 -2.75 13.62
C ASN A 548 14.97 -1.50 14.42
N VAL A 549 15.75 -0.45 14.23
CA VAL A 549 15.67 0.77 15.06
C VAL A 549 15.26 1.95 14.21
N ILE A 550 14.29 2.72 14.70
CA ILE A 550 13.93 4.03 14.15
C ILE A 550 14.19 5.07 15.24
N ALA A 551 14.97 6.09 14.94
CA ALA A 551 15.20 7.23 15.84
C ALA A 551 14.79 8.52 15.14
N PHE A 552 14.04 9.38 15.84
CA PHE A 552 13.63 10.66 15.27
C PHE A 552 13.71 11.82 16.26
N GLY A 553 13.74 13.04 15.72
CA GLY A 553 13.79 14.28 16.48
C GLY A 553 15.14 14.99 16.38
N THR A 554 15.34 16.01 17.21
CA THR A 554 16.61 16.76 17.27
C THR A 554 17.59 16.10 18.25
N PRO A 555 18.91 16.30 18.12
CA PRO A 555 19.88 15.87 19.14
C PRO A 555 19.62 16.51 20.51
N GLN A 556 19.00 17.70 20.55
CA GLN A 556 18.60 18.37 21.78
C GLN A 556 17.57 17.54 22.54
N GLN A 557 16.55 17.05 21.85
CA GLN A 557 15.43 16.34 22.44
C GLN A 557 15.64 14.82 22.51
N ASN A 558 16.52 14.25 21.68
CA ASN A 558 16.77 12.81 21.59
C ASN A 558 18.26 12.48 21.85
N ALA A 559 18.55 12.02 23.06
CA ALA A 559 19.91 11.68 23.49
C ALA A 559 20.56 10.53 22.68
N PHE A 560 19.75 9.62 22.12
CA PHE A 560 20.27 8.54 21.30
C PHE A 560 20.80 9.05 19.97
N ILE A 561 20.10 9.99 19.31
CA ILE A 561 20.60 10.66 18.11
C ILE A 561 21.89 11.42 18.40
N ARG A 562 21.96 12.14 19.53
CA ARG A 562 23.18 12.83 19.96
C ARG A 562 24.37 11.87 20.09
N ALA A 563 24.16 10.70 20.70
CA ALA A 563 25.18 9.66 20.84
C ALA A 563 25.58 9.02 19.50
N LEU A 564 24.66 8.97 18.53
CA LEU A 564 24.90 8.43 17.20
C LEU A 564 25.67 9.38 16.27
N ASN A 565 25.92 10.64 16.65
CA ASN A 565 26.45 11.66 15.76
C ASN A 565 27.73 11.24 15.00
N SER A 566 28.64 10.51 15.66
CA SER A 566 29.88 10.04 15.02
C SER A 566 29.66 8.97 13.93
N LYS A 567 28.48 8.34 13.92
CA LYS A 567 28.06 7.25 13.02
C LYS A 567 27.11 7.72 11.91
N LEU A 568 26.55 8.93 12.01
CA LEU A 568 25.71 9.51 10.96
C LEU A 568 26.53 9.78 9.69
N TYR A 569 25.87 9.73 8.53
CA TYR A 569 26.42 10.17 7.25
C TYR A 569 26.51 11.70 7.19
N PHE A 570 25.41 12.37 7.54
CA PHE A 570 25.36 13.80 7.80
C PHE A 570 25.48 14.03 9.29
N LYS A 571 26.68 14.48 9.71
CA LYS A 571 27.04 14.68 11.12
C LYS A 571 26.76 16.12 11.53
N TYR A 572 26.40 16.31 12.78
CA TYR A 572 26.27 17.62 13.41
C TYR A 572 27.63 18.20 13.80
N ASN A 573 27.68 19.52 13.83
CA ASN A 573 28.74 20.26 14.51
C ASN A 573 28.76 19.96 16.03
N ARG A 574 29.81 20.41 16.73
CA ARG A 574 30.00 20.15 18.17
C ARG A 574 28.84 20.64 19.06
N HIS A 575 28.11 21.67 18.61
CA HIS A 575 26.99 22.26 19.36
C HIS A 575 25.62 21.71 18.96
N PHE A 576 25.57 20.77 18.00
CA PHE A 576 24.32 20.21 17.46
C PHE A 576 23.36 21.23 16.85
N THR A 577 23.86 22.38 16.41
CA THR A 577 23.04 23.45 15.84
C THR A 577 22.82 23.30 14.33
N GLY A 578 23.62 22.48 13.66
CA GLY A 578 23.48 22.20 12.22
C GLY A 578 24.45 21.11 11.76
N PHE A 579 24.22 20.62 10.55
CA PHE A 579 25.10 19.64 9.90
C PHE A 579 26.38 20.29 9.36
N VAL A 580 27.44 19.50 9.26
CA VAL A 580 28.73 19.91 8.68
C VAL A 580 28.99 19.16 7.37
N SER A 581 29.83 19.76 6.52
CA SER A 581 30.27 19.15 5.26
C SER A 581 30.81 17.73 5.46
N ASN A 582 30.60 16.89 4.44
CA ASN A 582 31.13 15.53 4.37
C ASN A 582 31.67 15.24 2.97
N GLU A 583 31.99 13.98 2.68
CA GLU A 583 32.54 13.55 1.39
C GLU A 583 31.56 13.64 0.20
N LYS A 584 30.28 13.95 0.45
CA LYS A 584 29.23 14.03 -0.57
C LYS A 584 28.71 15.44 -0.79
N LEU A 585 28.75 16.29 0.23
CA LEU A 585 28.17 17.63 0.19
C LEU A 585 28.99 18.61 1.02
N SER A 586 29.39 19.72 0.37
CA SER A 586 29.89 20.91 1.05
C SER A 586 28.70 21.69 1.60
N ILE A 587 28.65 21.88 2.92
CA ILE A 587 27.53 22.49 3.63
C ILE A 587 27.97 23.84 4.22
N GLU A 588 27.38 24.91 3.75
CA GLU A 588 27.49 26.24 4.39
C GLU A 588 26.81 26.21 5.76
N LYS A 589 27.33 26.98 6.72
CA LYS A 589 26.93 26.93 8.13
C LYS A 589 25.45 27.20 8.35
N THR A 590 24.88 28.22 7.72
CA THR A 590 23.46 28.59 7.83
C THR A 590 22.57 27.60 7.11
N TYR A 591 22.97 27.15 5.92
CA TYR A 591 22.28 26.07 5.22
C TYR A 591 22.16 24.82 6.11
N GLY A 592 23.26 24.38 6.72
CA GLY A 592 23.30 23.21 7.61
C GLY A 592 22.40 23.31 8.85
N GLN A 593 21.96 24.51 9.25
CA GLN A 593 21.02 24.73 10.37
C GLN A 593 19.54 24.57 9.97
N ASN A 594 19.25 24.58 8.67
CA ASN A 594 17.89 24.62 8.11
C ASN A 594 17.62 23.45 7.15
N ILE A 595 18.42 22.38 7.23
CA ILE A 595 18.15 21.13 6.52
C ILE A 595 17.73 20.03 7.50
N GLY A 596 16.89 19.13 7.02
CA GLY A 596 16.56 17.86 7.67
C GLY A 596 17.10 16.68 6.88
N THR A 597 17.33 15.56 7.57
CA THR A 597 17.90 14.36 6.95
C THR A 597 17.13 13.10 7.33
N VAL A 598 17.00 12.19 6.37
CA VAL A 598 16.60 10.79 6.56
C VAL A 598 17.82 9.93 6.26
N GLN A 599 18.35 9.22 7.25
CA GLN A 599 19.58 8.45 7.09
C GLN A 599 19.33 6.99 7.48
N LEU A 600 19.45 6.07 6.53
CA LEU A 600 19.34 4.64 6.77
C LEU A 600 20.73 4.04 6.96
N LEU A 601 21.13 3.82 8.20
CA LEU A 601 22.43 3.27 8.56
C LEU A 601 22.37 1.73 8.66
N ARG A 602 23.53 1.08 8.50
CA ARG A 602 23.73 -0.24 9.11
C ARG A 602 23.77 -0.04 10.61
N SER A 603 22.95 -0.77 11.36
CA SER A 603 22.97 -0.63 12.82
C SER A 603 24.38 -0.92 13.35
N PRO A 604 24.98 -0.01 14.15
CA PRO A 604 26.28 -0.24 14.77
C PRO A 604 26.29 -1.45 15.74
N TYR A 605 25.12 -1.98 16.06
CA TYR A 605 24.92 -3.06 17.02
C TYR A 605 24.67 -4.41 16.35
N ASN A 606 24.13 -4.41 15.12
CA ASN A 606 23.97 -5.58 14.26
C ASN A 606 23.99 -5.12 12.80
N SER A 607 25.01 -5.50 12.04
CA SER A 607 25.16 -5.05 10.65
C SER A 607 24.03 -5.47 9.72
N HIS A 608 23.25 -6.50 10.08
CA HIS A 608 22.10 -7.00 9.33
C HIS A 608 20.79 -6.28 9.67
N SER A 609 20.78 -5.42 10.70
CA SER A 609 19.61 -4.64 11.09
C SER A 609 19.72 -3.20 10.58
N GLY A 610 18.59 -2.65 10.15
CA GLY A 610 18.47 -1.25 9.75
C GLY A 610 18.39 -0.32 10.97
N LEU A 611 19.06 0.82 10.89
CA LEU A 611 18.89 1.95 11.79
C LEU A 611 18.48 3.18 10.97
N LEU A 612 17.19 3.53 11.00
CA LEU A 612 16.68 4.74 10.37
C LEU A 612 16.78 5.91 11.36
N VAL A 613 17.41 6.99 10.94
CA VAL A 613 17.52 8.23 11.72
C VAL A 613 16.90 9.38 10.93
N VAL A 614 15.81 9.94 11.44
CA VAL A 614 15.15 11.12 10.88
C VAL A 614 15.44 12.30 11.80
N THR A 615 16.34 13.20 11.39
CA THR A 615 16.92 14.18 12.29
C THR A 615 17.24 15.50 11.60
N ALA A 616 17.14 16.60 12.36
CA ALA A 616 17.47 17.96 11.95
C ALA A 616 17.86 18.80 13.17
N ALA A 617 18.27 20.05 12.98
CA ALA A 617 18.52 20.98 14.09
C ALA A 617 17.22 21.46 14.75
N LYS A 618 16.11 21.53 13.99
CA LYS A 618 14.79 22.00 14.41
C LYS A 618 13.74 20.92 14.16
N SER A 619 12.74 20.77 15.03
CA SER A 619 11.69 19.75 14.87
C SER A 619 10.89 19.91 13.57
N SER A 620 10.65 21.14 13.10
CA SER A 620 9.97 21.41 11.84
C SER A 620 10.71 20.85 10.62
N ASP A 621 12.05 20.85 10.65
CA ASP A 621 12.88 20.28 9.60
C ASP A 621 13.00 18.75 9.72
N VAL A 622 12.83 18.18 10.93
CA VAL A 622 12.63 16.74 11.11
C VAL A 622 11.34 16.29 10.43
N TYR A 623 10.25 17.02 10.67
CA TYR A 623 8.97 16.78 10.01
C TYR A 623 9.12 16.88 8.49
N ARG A 624 9.74 17.95 7.98
CA ARG A 624 9.99 18.13 6.53
C ARG A 624 10.81 17.00 5.92
N ALA A 625 11.82 16.48 6.62
CA ALA A 625 12.58 15.32 6.16
C ALA A 625 11.69 14.07 6.08
N SER A 626 10.80 13.87 7.07
CA SER A 626 9.92 12.71 7.11
C SER A 626 8.87 12.68 6.00
N THR A 627 8.51 13.82 5.37
CA THR A 627 7.56 13.85 4.25
C THR A 627 8.11 13.15 2.99
N GLN A 628 9.40 12.85 2.94
CA GLN A 628 10.01 12.13 1.82
C GLN A 628 9.81 10.60 1.91
N ILE A 629 9.35 10.11 3.07
CA ILE A 629 9.21 8.68 3.35
C ILE A 629 7.78 8.29 3.78
N ASN A 630 6.80 9.17 3.57
CA ASN A 630 5.41 8.95 3.99
C ASN A 630 4.53 8.23 2.95
N PHE A 631 4.93 8.26 1.68
CA PHE A 631 4.21 7.64 0.56
C PHE A 631 5.16 6.89 -0.37
N GLN A 632 4.64 5.86 -1.05
CA GLN A 632 5.42 5.06 -2.00
C GLN A 632 5.99 5.94 -3.13
N ARG A 633 5.17 6.83 -3.69
CA ARG A 633 5.61 7.78 -4.72
C ARG A 633 6.77 8.68 -4.26
N ASN A 634 6.79 9.06 -2.98
CA ASN A 634 7.79 9.98 -2.42
C ASN A 634 9.11 9.24 -2.19
N ILE A 635 9.09 8.00 -1.74
CA ILE A 635 10.32 7.21 -1.53
C ILE A 635 10.89 6.66 -2.85
N ALA A 636 10.03 6.33 -3.83
CA ALA A 636 10.43 5.68 -5.09
C ALA A 636 11.40 6.50 -5.95
N GLN A 637 11.50 7.81 -5.72
CA GLN A 637 12.43 8.70 -6.43
C GLN A 637 13.89 8.57 -5.94
N TYR A 638 14.14 7.89 -4.82
CA TYR A 638 15.46 7.81 -4.21
C TYR A 638 16.11 6.44 -4.37
N GLN A 639 17.42 6.43 -4.63
CA GLN A 639 18.21 5.21 -4.84
C GLN A 639 19.29 5.02 -3.75
N GLY A 640 19.58 6.07 -2.99
CA GLY A 640 20.58 6.10 -1.95
C GLY A 640 20.17 5.51 -0.59
N ASP A 641 20.93 5.91 0.42
CA ASP A 641 20.72 5.57 1.84
C ASP A 641 20.71 6.78 2.77
N ALA A 642 20.74 7.98 2.19
CA ALA A 642 20.46 9.23 2.87
C ALA A 642 19.66 10.17 1.95
N ILE A 643 18.74 10.93 2.53
CA ILE A 643 18.03 12.04 1.90
C ILE A 643 18.34 13.30 2.71
N VAL A 644 18.62 14.39 2.02
CA VAL A 644 18.70 15.75 2.59
C VAL A 644 17.55 16.56 2.03
N VAL A 645 16.84 17.27 2.89
CA VAL A 645 15.76 18.18 2.52
C VAL A 645 16.05 19.55 3.10
N ASP A 646 16.05 20.59 2.27
CA ASP A 646 16.24 21.96 2.74
C ASP A 646 14.93 22.68 3.05
N HIS A 647 15.04 23.92 3.51
CA HIS A 647 13.91 24.75 3.90
C HIS A 647 12.91 24.99 2.76
N ASP A 648 13.41 25.12 1.53
CA ASP A 648 12.63 25.37 0.31
C ASP A 648 12.05 24.07 -0.28
N ASN A 649 12.24 22.95 0.43
CA ASN A 649 11.81 21.61 0.03
C ASN A 649 12.54 21.10 -1.23
N ASN A 650 13.74 21.60 -1.53
CA ASN A 650 14.65 20.91 -2.42
C ASN A 650 15.18 19.67 -1.70
N HIS A 651 15.23 18.56 -2.40
CA HIS A 651 15.66 17.28 -1.84
C HIS A 651 16.66 16.58 -2.75
N ASN A 652 17.70 16.01 -2.15
CA ASN A 652 18.73 15.24 -2.83
C ASN A 652 18.95 13.92 -2.10
N ASP A 653 19.19 12.84 -2.85
CA ASP A 653 19.63 11.58 -2.27
C ASP A 653 21.13 11.34 -2.44
N TYR A 654 21.67 10.58 -1.51
CA TYR A 654 23.09 10.27 -1.45
C TYR A 654 23.28 8.80 -1.11
N ARG A 655 24.30 8.19 -1.73
CA ARG A 655 24.72 6.82 -1.47
C ARG A 655 26.08 6.78 -0.78
N PHE A 656 26.09 6.38 0.48
CA PHE A 656 27.27 6.20 1.33
C PHE A 656 27.72 4.74 1.37
N LYS A 657 26.81 3.77 1.38
CA LYS A 657 27.15 2.34 1.30
C LYS A 657 27.74 1.98 -0.08
N LYS A 658 29.00 1.51 -0.09
CA LYS A 658 29.65 0.90 -1.26
C LYS A 658 28.96 -0.40 -1.72
N HIS A 659 28.48 -1.20 -0.78
CA HIS A 659 27.72 -2.43 -1.05
C HIS A 659 26.35 -2.36 -0.36
N ALA A 660 25.28 -2.63 -1.12
CA ALA A 660 23.91 -2.64 -0.61
C ALA A 660 23.71 -3.79 0.39
N THR A 661 24.10 -5.00 -0.02
CA THR A 661 24.06 -6.21 0.81
C THR A 661 25.14 -6.18 1.89
N VAL A 662 24.77 -6.70 3.06
CA VAL A 662 25.76 -7.20 4.01
C VAL A 662 26.30 -8.49 3.42
N LYS A 663 27.59 -8.55 3.08
CA LYS A 663 28.21 -9.81 2.62
C LYS A 663 27.96 -10.84 3.70
N ASN A 664 27.12 -11.84 3.42
CA ASN A 664 27.14 -13.08 4.16
C ASN A 664 28.55 -13.63 3.99
N GLN A 665 29.41 -13.48 5.01
CA GLN A 665 30.51 -14.41 5.12
C GLN A 665 29.85 -15.78 5.14
N THR A 666 30.08 -16.57 4.10
CA THR A 666 29.65 -17.96 4.02
C THR A 666 30.21 -18.65 5.24
N THR A 667 29.41 -18.77 6.30
CA THR A 667 29.79 -19.53 7.49
C THR A 667 30.11 -20.93 7.00
N VAL A 668 31.25 -21.49 7.41
CA VAL A 668 31.69 -22.83 7.01
C VAL A 668 30.55 -23.86 7.16
N LYS A 669 29.68 -23.68 8.16
CA LYS A 669 28.43 -24.45 8.37
C LYS A 669 27.50 -24.51 7.15
N THR A 670 27.31 -23.42 6.41
CA THR A 670 26.38 -23.36 5.27
C THR A 670 26.97 -24.03 4.02
N VAL A 671 28.30 -24.00 3.85
CA VAL A 671 29.00 -24.73 2.77
C VAL A 671 29.01 -26.22 3.05
N VAL A 672 29.22 -26.61 4.32
CA VAL A 672 29.18 -28.00 4.79
C VAL A 672 27.78 -28.60 4.64
N GLN A 673 26.71 -27.84 4.93
CA GLN A 673 25.34 -28.31 4.74
C GLN A 673 24.92 -28.41 3.28
N LYS A 674 25.33 -27.47 2.41
CA LYS A 674 25.00 -27.51 0.98
C LYS A 674 25.79 -28.59 0.21
N ASN A 675 26.98 -28.94 0.67
CA ASN A 675 27.87 -29.89 0.01
C ASN A 675 28.19 -31.07 0.93
N SER A 676 27.20 -31.60 1.65
CA SER A 676 27.39 -32.71 2.61
C SER A 676 28.05 -33.93 1.98
N LYS A 677 27.76 -34.22 0.70
CA LYS A 677 28.42 -35.27 -0.08
C LYS A 677 29.92 -35.00 -0.30
N LEU A 678 30.30 -33.76 -0.57
CA LEU A 678 31.69 -33.39 -0.83
C LEU A 678 32.54 -33.43 0.46
N VAL A 679 31.94 -33.05 1.60
CA VAL A 679 32.56 -33.16 2.93
C VAL A 679 32.74 -34.62 3.34
N LEU A 680 31.77 -35.49 3.03
CA LEU A 680 31.89 -36.94 3.25
C LEU A 680 33.05 -37.53 2.43
N TYR A 681 33.17 -37.17 1.14
CA TYR A 681 34.28 -37.62 0.30
C TYR A 681 35.65 -37.09 0.77
N LEU A 682 35.73 -35.84 1.22
CA LEU A 682 36.94 -35.28 1.82
C LEU A 682 37.31 -35.99 3.13
N GLY A 683 36.33 -36.34 3.96
CA GLY A 683 36.56 -37.13 5.17
C GLY A 683 37.11 -38.52 4.86
N ILE A 684 36.56 -39.21 3.86
CA ILE A 684 37.06 -40.51 3.39
C ILE A 684 38.48 -40.38 2.83
N ALA A 685 38.77 -39.34 2.05
CA ALA A 685 40.09 -39.11 1.48
C ALA A 685 41.16 -38.86 2.56
N VAL A 686 40.84 -38.10 3.60
CA VAL A 686 41.73 -37.87 4.76
C VAL A 686 41.96 -39.18 5.53
N LEU A 687 40.91 -39.98 5.75
CA LEU A 687 41.03 -41.27 6.42
C LEU A 687 41.97 -42.23 5.65
N ILE A 688 41.84 -42.29 4.32
CA ILE A 688 42.73 -43.07 3.45
C ILE A 688 44.17 -42.55 3.56
N MET A 689 44.38 -41.23 3.56
CA MET A 689 45.71 -40.63 3.72
C MET A 689 46.36 -41.03 5.06
N VAL A 690 45.58 -40.99 6.15
CA VAL A 690 46.05 -41.42 7.48
C VAL A 690 46.38 -42.91 7.49
N LEU A 691 45.56 -43.76 6.87
CA LEU A 691 45.84 -45.19 6.77
C LEU A 691 47.11 -45.48 5.96
N ILE A 692 47.35 -44.74 4.87
CA ILE A 692 48.59 -44.82 4.08
C ILE A 692 49.79 -44.39 4.92
N LEU A 693 49.67 -43.32 5.70
CA LEU A 693 50.74 -42.86 6.60
C LEU A 693 51.03 -43.87 7.70
N ILE A 694 50.00 -44.48 8.30
CA ILE A 694 50.15 -45.53 9.32
C ILE A 694 50.78 -46.78 8.71
N ALA A 695 50.32 -47.21 7.53
CA ALA A 695 50.90 -48.35 6.83
C ALA A 695 52.37 -48.10 6.46
N GLY A 696 52.69 -46.90 5.94
CA GLY A 696 54.06 -46.48 5.68
C GLY A 696 54.93 -46.49 6.93
N PHE A 697 54.42 -45.96 8.04
CA PHE A 697 55.11 -45.98 9.34
C PHE A 697 55.37 -47.41 9.83
N LEU A 698 54.37 -48.31 9.73
CA LEU A 698 54.51 -49.71 10.13
C LEU A 698 55.50 -50.47 9.24
N ILE A 699 55.54 -50.19 7.93
CA ILE A 699 56.51 -50.78 7.00
C ILE A 699 57.93 -50.31 7.32
N ILE A 700 58.12 -49.01 7.57
CA ILE A 700 59.43 -48.44 7.96
C ILE A 700 59.90 -49.05 9.28
N ARG A 701 59.00 -49.22 10.25
CA ARG A 701 59.29 -49.87 11.54
C ARG A 701 59.60 -51.36 11.41
N LYS A 702 58.91 -52.08 10.51
CA LYS A 702 59.10 -53.54 10.30
C LYS A 702 60.37 -53.87 9.52
N ASN A 703 60.81 -52.97 8.62
CA ASN A 703 62.01 -53.18 7.79
C ASN A 703 63.31 -52.66 8.44
N GLY A 704 63.31 -52.32 9.73
CA GLY A 704 64.54 -52.01 10.49
C GLY A 704 65.24 -50.70 10.12
N LEU A 705 64.61 -49.81 9.34
CA LEU A 705 65.21 -48.53 8.91
C LEU A 705 65.22 -47.43 10.00
N LEU A 706 64.86 -47.77 11.24
CA LEU A 706 64.89 -46.87 12.39
C LEU A 706 65.96 -47.25 13.42
N GLU A 707 66.82 -48.23 13.15
CA GLU A 707 67.92 -48.60 14.05
C GLU A 707 69.31 -48.24 13.51
N ARG A 708 70.03 -47.50 14.37
CA ARG A 708 71.47 -47.18 14.45
C ARG A 708 72.06 -46.10 13.53
N ARG A 709 72.50 -45.02 14.17
CA ARG A 709 73.90 -44.95 14.66
C ARG A 709 74.04 -43.88 15.76
N ASP A 710 74.15 -44.34 17.01
CA ASP A 710 75.11 -43.76 17.94
C ASP A 710 76.50 -44.12 17.41
N ASP A 711 77.40 -43.14 17.32
CA ASP A 711 78.82 -43.29 17.64
C ASP A 711 79.55 -41.93 17.56
N HIS A 712 80.07 -41.52 18.72
CA HIS A 712 81.30 -40.80 19.03
C HIS A 712 82.13 -40.11 17.91
N HIS A 713 82.55 -38.86 18.13
CA HIS A 713 83.88 -38.48 18.66
C HIS A 713 84.16 -36.96 18.55
N GLU A 714 84.83 -36.45 19.60
CA GLU A 714 85.60 -35.19 19.78
C GLU A 714 84.91 -33.83 19.74
#